data_AF-A0A839I6C2-F1
#
_entry.id   AF-A0A839I6C2-F1
#
_cell.length_a   1.000
_cell.length_b   1.000
_cell.length_c   1.000
_cell.angle_alpha   90.00
_cell.angle_beta   90.00
_cell.angle_gamma   90.00
#
_symmetry.space_group_name_H-M   'P 1'
#
loop_
_entity.id
_entity.type
_entity.pdbx_description
1 polymer ?
#
loop_
_entity_poly.entity_id
_entity_poly.type
_entity_poly.pdbx_seq_one_letter_code
_entity_poly.pdbx_strand_id
1 'polypeptide(L)'
;MKRISLKTYLFIIFATIFILFSINLYTNIKSAVTKLSSEHISDVAELHQQIISNNVNFTIYQIDALAEEISGITSLDIHNIPPSLINFTSSAFSHFPALTNVYIYDIKNNGINLKNIDGNIEAIFATSSSLEKMWNTNKTYTVNDEYLYLSRSKNANLKIILQISTAIFFETKDHQLVNKRNVGFYLYDYQLKEIIYSDHVPTPLSYSQLQGVLHNEHETVSLDGSTYTAFVHKLNHRSLYFVSLIPESVINQNFNTVSNDLFLNIIAYIFLAILIIFLSTSYISKRLVTLLKNAQKINHFQFNQQQKQNSIVKEIHNLSSTLETMDKTIDDILKMVFIIAKSGNLFQLGAVVDKKIHQITTGHSYLYVTNNESTLSSIEGGKKIPIKNQDKSYYYDASVHYFNLHNDKKKLIGCLLIEVPLNHTVPKYRLLFIERLVQIIAISIDKNKLLEQQKNLLLSFTKSIASAIDAKSPHTAGHCQRVPELTLMLARSAQKNETQWKEFSLSEPEWEELYLASWLHDCGKLTTADHVIDKATKLDMFTNRIHEIRTRFEVLKRDAEILYLKTIIEHKENTPELERNYHDTIAQLDNEFSFIAESNLGNEFFSEENQHRLQQIAQRNFVRTLDKQLGLSWEETQRLSDDEKVTPSVELILQDNRSQQIPWDINKATDTRFALQPFEFKFNFGEVYNLSAQRGTLTNEERFLINDHIIQTITMLEALPYPEHLKNIPIIAGGHHEQMSGKGYPYSVPASELPVTARMMAIADIFEALTANDRPYKTPKTLSESLKILAFMAKNQHIDKEIFQLFLEDDVYLEYAHKFLKPEQIDDVDVSTYLTLANS
;
A
#
# COMPACT_ATOMS: atom_id res chain seq x y z
N MET A 1 13.01 -16.48 29.92
CA MET A 1 11.75 -15.99 30.51
C MET A 1 10.67 -15.98 29.43
N LYS A 2 9.56 -16.72 29.60
CA LYS A 2 8.42 -16.66 28.66
C LYS A 2 7.81 -15.26 28.71
N ARG A 3 7.62 -14.61 27.55
CA ARG A 3 6.96 -13.30 27.48
C ARG A 3 5.52 -13.45 27.97
N ILE A 4 5.19 -12.78 29.05
CA ILE A 4 3.85 -12.77 29.66
C ILE A 4 2.94 -11.86 28.83
N SER A 5 1.65 -12.18 28.71
CA SER A 5 0.71 -11.34 27.97
C SER A 5 0.53 -9.97 28.64
N LEU A 6 0.36 -8.89 27.86
CA LEU A 6 0.14 -7.55 28.41
C LEU A 6 -1.04 -7.52 29.41
N LYS A 7 -2.09 -8.30 29.13
CA LYS A 7 -3.23 -8.49 30.04
C LYS A 7 -2.78 -9.01 31.41
N THR A 8 -1.96 -10.06 31.41
CA THR A 8 -1.49 -10.70 32.65
C THR A 8 -0.53 -9.78 33.41
N TYR A 9 0.35 -9.07 32.70
CA TYR A 9 1.32 -8.16 33.31
C TYR A 9 0.64 -6.97 34.03
N LEU A 10 -0.28 -6.27 33.35
CA LEU A 10 -1.01 -5.15 33.94
C LEU A 10 -1.88 -5.60 35.12
N PHE A 11 -2.57 -6.75 34.99
CA PHE A 11 -3.39 -7.29 36.07
C PHE A 11 -2.56 -7.58 37.33
N ILE A 12 -1.41 -8.25 37.19
CA ILE A 12 -0.54 -8.57 38.32
C ILE A 12 -0.08 -7.29 39.03
N ILE A 13 0.37 -6.28 38.31
CA ILE A 13 0.89 -5.04 38.91
C ILE A 13 -0.22 -4.29 39.66
N PHE A 14 -1.35 -4.03 39.00
CA PHE A 14 -2.43 -3.24 39.61
C PHE A 14 -3.09 -3.99 40.77
N ALA A 15 -3.30 -5.31 40.66
CA ALA A 15 -3.84 -6.09 41.76
C ALA A 15 -2.89 -6.11 42.97
N THR A 16 -1.57 -6.27 42.73
CA THR A 16 -0.58 -6.29 43.82
C THR A 16 -0.51 -4.93 44.54
N ILE A 17 -0.48 -3.82 43.80
CA ILE A 17 -0.47 -2.47 44.38
C ILE A 17 -1.74 -2.22 45.20
N PHE A 18 -2.91 -2.59 44.66
CA PHE A 18 -4.19 -2.37 45.34
C PHE A 18 -4.31 -3.18 46.64
N ILE A 19 -3.84 -4.43 46.64
CA ILE A 19 -3.81 -5.28 47.83
C ILE A 19 -2.91 -4.66 48.90
N LEU A 20 -1.69 -4.25 48.53
CA LEU A 20 -0.75 -3.60 49.46
C LEU A 20 -1.33 -2.32 50.07
N PHE A 21 -1.99 -1.49 49.25
CA PHE A 21 -2.62 -0.25 49.72
C PHE A 21 -3.81 -0.53 50.66
N SER A 22 -4.65 -1.51 50.33
CA SER A 22 -5.84 -1.85 51.13
C SER A 22 -5.45 -2.40 52.50
N ILE A 23 -4.39 -3.21 52.57
CA ILE A 23 -3.84 -3.72 53.83
C ILE A 23 -3.36 -2.55 54.71
N ASN A 24 -2.59 -1.62 54.15
CA ASN A 24 -2.09 -0.45 54.87
C ASN A 24 -3.22 0.48 55.37
N LEU A 25 -4.27 0.66 54.56
CA LEU A 25 -5.43 1.46 54.95
C LEU A 25 -6.18 0.83 56.13
N TYR A 26 -6.39 -0.48 56.10
CA TYR A 26 -7.04 -1.20 57.20
C TYR A 26 -6.26 -1.05 58.52
N THR A 27 -4.93 -1.22 58.49
CA THR A 27 -4.11 -1.11 59.69
C THR A 27 -4.16 0.29 60.29
N ASN A 28 -4.17 1.33 59.45
CA ASN A 28 -4.25 2.71 59.91
C ASN A 28 -5.62 3.06 60.50
N ILE A 29 -6.71 2.63 59.86
CA ILE A 29 -8.08 2.84 60.38
C ILE A 29 -8.26 2.13 61.72
N LYS A 30 -7.84 0.86 61.83
CA LYS A 30 -7.94 0.11 63.08
C LYS A 30 -7.20 0.82 64.22
N SER A 31 -5.97 1.27 63.98
CA SER A 31 -5.18 1.98 64.99
C SER A 31 -5.81 3.31 65.42
N ALA A 32 -6.36 4.09 64.48
CA ALA A 32 -6.99 5.37 64.78
C ALA A 32 -8.26 5.22 65.61
N VAL A 33 -9.09 4.22 65.27
CA VAL A 33 -10.38 3.98 65.95
C VAL A 33 -10.13 3.49 67.38
N THR A 34 -9.10 2.66 67.62
CA THR A 34 -8.71 2.21 68.97
C THR A 34 -8.17 3.35 69.85
N LYS A 35 -7.45 4.31 69.25
CA LYS A 35 -6.92 5.46 69.98
C LYS A 35 -8.01 6.46 70.37
N LEU A 36 -8.94 6.75 69.46
CA LEU A 36 -10.05 7.66 69.73
C LEU A 36 -10.97 7.14 70.84
N SER A 37 -11.15 5.80 70.93
CA SER A 37 -11.98 5.19 71.96
C SER A 37 -11.38 5.25 73.36
N SER A 38 -10.05 5.15 73.50
CA SER A 38 -9.42 5.24 74.82
C SER A 38 -9.51 6.65 75.40
N GLU A 39 -9.38 7.68 74.56
CA GLU A 39 -9.47 9.08 74.98
C GLU A 39 -10.89 9.44 75.46
N HIS A 40 -11.93 9.10 74.67
CA HIS A 40 -13.31 9.43 75.03
C HIS A 40 -13.79 8.77 76.34
N ILE A 41 -13.31 7.56 76.65
CA ILE A 41 -13.71 6.85 77.86
C ILE A 41 -12.98 7.38 79.11
N SER A 42 -11.75 7.89 78.94
CA SER A 42 -11.04 8.61 80.00
C SER A 42 -11.81 9.85 80.45
N ASP A 43 -12.29 10.66 79.48
CA ASP A 43 -13.03 11.90 79.76
C ASP A 43 -14.32 11.67 80.56
N VAL A 44 -15.06 10.60 80.24
CA VAL A 44 -16.32 10.26 80.93
C VAL A 44 -16.08 9.80 82.37
N ALA A 45 -14.97 9.08 82.62
CA ALA A 45 -14.60 8.62 83.95
C ALA A 45 -14.19 9.77 84.88
N GLU A 46 -13.40 10.73 84.37
CA GLU A 46 -12.94 11.89 85.12
C GLU A 46 -14.11 12.79 85.58
N LEU A 47 -15.12 12.98 84.73
CA LEU A 47 -16.31 13.78 85.05
C LEU A 47 -17.07 13.24 86.27
N HIS A 48 -17.26 11.92 86.36
CA HIS A 48 -17.97 11.29 87.47
C HIS A 48 -17.17 11.37 88.78
N GLN A 49 -15.84 11.30 88.69
CA GLN A 49 -14.94 11.45 89.83
C GLN A 49 -15.05 12.85 90.48
N GLN A 50 -15.16 13.91 89.67
CA GLN A 50 -15.32 15.27 90.18
C GLN A 50 -16.62 15.46 90.99
N ILE A 51 -17.72 14.85 90.55
CA ILE A 51 -19.01 14.94 91.25
C ILE A 51 -18.92 14.34 92.66
N ILE A 52 -18.29 13.18 92.80
CA ILE A 52 -18.16 12.50 94.09
C ILE A 52 -17.25 13.30 95.04
N SER A 53 -16.11 13.81 94.55
CA SER A 53 -15.21 14.66 95.34
C SER A 53 -15.90 15.91 95.91
N ASN A 54 -16.72 16.58 95.08
CA ASN A 54 -17.44 17.79 95.50
C ASN A 54 -18.35 17.55 96.70
N ASN A 55 -19.05 16.41 96.74
CA ASN A 55 -19.92 16.04 97.87
C ASN A 55 -19.13 15.86 99.18
N VAL A 56 -17.91 15.30 99.10
CA VAL A 56 -17.06 15.10 100.27
C VAL A 56 -16.54 16.42 100.84
N ASN A 57 -16.03 17.30 99.97
CA ASN A 57 -15.49 18.59 100.37
C ASN A 57 -16.57 19.49 101.00
N PHE A 58 -17.78 19.46 100.44
CA PHE A 58 -18.93 20.18 101.01
C PHE A 58 -19.26 19.72 102.43
N THR A 59 -19.20 18.40 102.66
CA THR A 59 -19.44 17.81 103.99
C THR A 59 -18.47 18.38 105.03
N ILE A 60 -17.17 18.41 104.74
CA ILE A 60 -16.13 18.88 105.67
C ILE A 60 -16.35 20.35 106.06
N TYR A 61 -16.73 21.19 105.10
CA TYR A 61 -16.98 22.62 105.33
C TYR A 61 -18.08 22.87 106.37
N GLN A 62 -19.17 22.10 106.32
CA GLN A 62 -20.29 22.23 107.25
C GLN A 62 -19.88 21.88 108.69
N ILE A 63 -19.03 20.86 108.87
CA ILE A 63 -18.48 20.48 110.19
C ILE A 63 -17.65 21.63 110.79
N ASP A 64 -16.89 22.31 109.94
CA ASP A 64 -16.02 23.42 110.33
C ASP A 64 -16.82 24.61 110.87
N ALA A 65 -17.86 25.01 110.15
CA ALA A 65 -18.74 26.10 110.53
C ALA A 65 -19.52 25.80 111.81
N LEU A 66 -20.01 24.56 111.99
CA LEU A 66 -20.65 24.11 113.23
C LEU A 66 -19.72 24.23 114.45
N ALA A 67 -18.45 23.82 114.29
CA ALA A 67 -17.46 23.93 115.36
C ALA A 67 -17.10 25.38 115.72
N GLU A 68 -17.22 26.30 114.76
CA GLU A 68 -16.96 27.72 114.95
C GLU A 68 -18.08 28.41 115.74
N GLU A 69 -19.34 28.11 115.42
CA GLU A 69 -20.48 28.73 116.08
C GLU A 69 -20.58 28.36 117.58
N ILE A 70 -20.19 27.14 117.94
CA ILE A 70 -20.22 26.66 119.34
C ILE A 70 -18.99 27.11 120.13
N SER A 71 -17.95 27.64 119.47
CA SER A 71 -16.70 28.03 120.12
C SER A 71 -16.87 29.06 121.25
N GLY A 72 -17.88 29.95 121.15
CA GLY A 72 -18.16 31.01 122.12
C GLY A 72 -19.12 30.65 123.27
N ILE A 73 -19.71 29.45 123.27
CA ILE A 73 -20.73 29.07 124.28
C ILE A 73 -20.05 28.41 125.48
N THR A 74 -20.30 28.89 126.70
CA THR A 74 -19.63 28.39 127.92
C THR A 74 -20.42 27.33 128.69
N SER A 75 -21.74 27.24 128.49
CA SER A 75 -22.60 26.18 129.05
C SER A 75 -23.86 26.03 128.20
N LEU A 76 -24.22 24.80 127.82
CA LEU A 76 -25.49 24.52 127.13
C LEU A 76 -26.51 23.94 128.11
N ASP A 77 -27.72 24.50 128.09
CA ASP A 77 -28.90 23.96 128.74
C ASP A 77 -29.89 23.52 127.65
N ILE A 78 -30.46 22.32 127.79
CA ILE A 78 -31.42 21.76 126.84
C ILE A 78 -32.69 22.61 126.72
N HIS A 79 -33.03 23.36 127.77
CA HIS A 79 -34.17 24.27 127.76
C HIS A 79 -33.84 25.65 127.15
N ASN A 80 -32.58 25.93 126.80
CA ASN A 80 -32.16 27.22 126.27
C ASN A 80 -31.02 27.09 125.24
N ILE A 81 -31.32 26.42 124.12
CA ILE A 81 -30.38 26.28 122.99
C ILE A 81 -30.45 27.54 122.12
N PRO A 82 -29.30 28.15 121.75
CA PRO A 82 -29.30 29.31 120.87
C PRO A 82 -30.03 29.05 119.54
N PRO A 83 -30.98 29.91 119.12
CA PRO A 83 -31.72 29.73 117.87
C PRO A 83 -30.82 29.65 116.62
N SER A 84 -29.66 30.30 116.65
CA SER A 84 -28.69 30.29 115.54
C SER A 84 -28.13 28.88 115.29
N LEU A 85 -27.83 28.14 116.37
CA LEU A 85 -27.34 26.77 116.31
C LEU A 85 -28.40 25.79 115.79
N ILE A 86 -29.67 25.98 116.16
CA ILE A 86 -30.80 25.19 115.62
C ILE A 86 -30.96 25.46 114.11
N ASN A 87 -30.95 26.72 113.70
CA ASN A 87 -31.08 27.07 112.28
C ASN A 87 -29.90 26.55 111.45
N PHE A 88 -28.67 26.64 111.97
CA PHE A 88 -27.49 26.13 111.29
C PHE A 88 -27.53 24.61 111.15
N THR A 89 -27.85 23.89 112.23
CA THR A 89 -27.99 22.43 112.16
C THR A 89 -29.11 22.00 111.21
N SER A 90 -30.19 22.79 111.08
CA SER A 90 -31.29 22.51 110.15
C SER A 90 -30.81 22.63 108.70
N SER A 91 -30.07 23.70 108.41
CA SER A 91 -29.43 23.90 107.11
C SER A 91 -28.47 22.76 106.78
N ALA A 92 -27.63 22.34 107.73
CA ALA A 92 -26.68 21.24 107.55
C ALA A 92 -27.40 19.91 107.22
N PHE A 93 -28.48 19.58 107.94
CA PHE A 93 -29.27 18.38 107.64
C PHE A 93 -29.98 18.45 106.27
N SER A 94 -30.45 19.62 105.83
CA SER A 94 -31.14 19.75 104.53
C SER A 94 -30.20 19.63 103.32
N HIS A 95 -28.97 20.12 103.43
CA HIS A 95 -27.98 20.08 102.34
C HIS A 95 -27.17 18.80 102.32
N PHE A 96 -27.13 18.05 103.43
CA PHE A 96 -26.36 16.82 103.53
C PHE A 96 -27.21 15.70 104.15
N PRO A 97 -27.98 14.96 103.33
CA PRO A 97 -28.90 13.91 103.79
C PRO A 97 -28.21 12.76 104.54
N ALA A 98 -26.91 12.57 104.34
CA ALA A 98 -26.15 11.54 105.02
C ALA A 98 -25.80 11.91 106.48
N LEU A 99 -25.92 13.16 106.92
CA LEU A 99 -25.78 13.52 108.34
C LEU A 99 -27.04 13.12 109.10
N THR A 100 -26.91 12.25 110.10
CA THR A 100 -28.06 11.69 110.82
C THR A 100 -28.24 12.23 112.23
N ASN A 101 -27.15 12.55 112.95
CA ASN A 101 -27.20 13.13 114.29
C ASN A 101 -26.04 14.12 114.54
N VAL A 102 -26.29 15.14 115.37
CA VAL A 102 -25.28 16.10 115.85
C VAL A 102 -25.28 16.12 117.38
N TYR A 103 -24.25 15.54 117.98
CA TYR A 103 -24.05 15.48 119.42
C TYR A 103 -23.17 16.63 119.90
N ILE A 104 -23.60 17.36 120.92
CA ILE A 104 -22.83 18.46 121.55
C ILE A 104 -22.81 18.22 123.06
N TYR A 105 -21.63 18.12 123.68
CA TYR A 105 -21.52 17.71 125.08
C TYR A 105 -20.51 18.54 125.87
N ASP A 106 -20.76 18.73 127.18
CA ASP A 106 -19.82 19.33 128.16
C ASP A 106 -19.03 18.22 128.88
N ILE A 107 -17.74 18.44 129.14
CA ILE A 107 -16.86 17.48 129.81
C ILE A 107 -17.23 17.27 131.30
N LYS A 108 -17.96 18.21 131.94
CA LYS A 108 -18.30 18.12 133.37
C LYS A 108 -19.79 17.93 133.69
N ASN A 109 -20.71 18.08 132.74
CA ASN A 109 -22.16 17.89 132.90
C ASN A 109 -22.83 17.42 131.59
N ASN A 110 -24.12 17.10 131.66
CA ASN A 110 -24.92 16.48 130.59
C ASN A 110 -24.88 17.22 129.23
N GLY A 111 -25.03 16.49 128.12
CA GLY A 111 -25.01 17.00 126.75
C GLY A 111 -26.35 16.95 126.02
N ILE A 112 -26.36 17.36 124.75
CA ILE A 112 -27.54 17.44 123.88
C ILE A 112 -27.25 16.73 122.55
N ASN A 113 -28.17 15.89 122.09
CA ASN A 113 -28.20 15.34 120.74
C ASN A 113 -29.25 16.06 119.91
N LEU A 114 -28.85 16.70 118.82
CA LEU A 114 -29.74 17.28 117.83
C LEU A 114 -29.96 16.26 116.72
N LYS A 115 -31.21 15.79 116.61
CA LYS A 115 -31.63 14.85 115.58
C LYS A 115 -32.66 15.50 114.66
N ASN A 116 -32.53 15.26 113.36
CA ASN A 116 -33.56 15.62 112.40
C ASN A 116 -34.59 14.49 112.32
N ILE A 117 -35.84 14.79 112.67
CA ILE A 117 -36.98 13.89 112.49
C ILE A 117 -38.02 14.65 111.67
N ASP A 118 -38.27 14.19 110.44
CA ASP A 118 -39.27 14.74 109.52
C ASP A 118 -39.21 16.26 109.32
N GLY A 119 -38.00 16.83 109.29
CA GLY A 119 -37.77 18.25 109.00
C GLY A 119 -37.79 19.17 110.22
N ASN A 120 -38.07 18.65 111.42
CA ASN A 120 -37.92 19.38 112.67
C ASN A 120 -36.70 18.85 113.45
N ILE A 121 -35.96 19.77 114.08
CA ILE A 121 -34.85 19.39 114.96
C ILE A 121 -35.39 19.12 116.35
N GLU A 122 -35.16 17.91 116.82
CA GLU A 122 -35.44 17.53 118.19
C GLU A 122 -34.14 17.51 118.99
N ALA A 123 -34.12 18.23 120.12
CA ALA A 123 -33.00 18.24 121.06
C ALA A 123 -33.28 17.25 122.18
N ILE A 124 -32.53 16.15 122.19
CA ILE A 124 -32.68 15.07 123.17
C ILE A 124 -31.53 15.13 124.16
N PHE A 125 -31.81 14.89 125.43
CA PHE A 125 -30.78 14.82 126.46
C PHE A 125 -29.82 13.65 126.21
N ALA A 126 -28.53 13.93 126.19
CA ALA A 126 -27.49 12.94 125.98
C ALA A 126 -26.63 12.82 127.25
N THR A 127 -26.67 11.66 127.90
CA THR A 127 -25.82 11.37 129.06
C THR A 127 -24.41 10.99 128.61
N SER A 128 -23.39 11.47 129.31
CA SER A 128 -21.98 11.18 129.04
C SER A 128 -21.66 9.68 128.92
N SER A 129 -22.35 8.82 129.69
CA SER A 129 -22.16 7.36 129.66
C SER A 129 -22.58 6.68 128.34
N SER A 130 -23.55 7.26 127.61
CA SER A 130 -24.01 6.73 126.32
C SER A 130 -23.02 7.01 125.18
N LEU A 131 -22.32 8.14 125.27
CA LEU A 131 -21.33 8.59 124.28
C LEU A 131 -19.94 7.99 124.52
N GLU A 132 -19.53 7.78 125.77
CA GLU A 132 -18.25 7.10 126.08
C GLU A 132 -18.19 5.68 125.51
N LYS A 133 -19.33 4.99 125.39
CA LYS A 133 -19.39 3.68 124.71
C LYS A 133 -19.16 3.77 123.19
N MET A 134 -19.48 4.91 122.58
CA MET A 134 -19.43 5.11 121.13
C MET A 134 -18.16 5.89 120.70
N TRP A 135 -17.55 6.63 121.63
CA TRP A 135 -16.43 7.52 121.37
C TRP A 135 -15.28 7.32 122.36
N ASN A 136 -14.11 6.91 121.85
CA ASN A 136 -12.90 6.76 122.66
C ASN A 136 -12.07 8.05 122.63
N THR A 137 -11.62 8.54 123.79
CA THR A 137 -11.18 9.94 124.02
C THR A 137 -9.95 10.40 123.23
N ASN A 138 -9.26 9.51 122.51
CA ASN A 138 -8.03 9.80 121.75
C ASN A 138 -8.15 9.76 120.21
N LYS A 139 -9.35 9.57 119.65
CA LYS A 139 -9.53 9.61 118.18
C LYS A 139 -10.33 10.85 117.75
N THR A 140 -10.02 11.39 116.57
CA THR A 140 -10.76 12.50 115.94
C THR A 140 -11.94 12.03 115.10
N TYR A 141 -12.03 10.73 114.83
CA TYR A 141 -13.16 10.03 114.22
C TYR A 141 -13.28 8.60 114.73
N THR A 142 -14.48 8.03 114.69
CA THR A 142 -14.75 6.60 114.90
C THR A 142 -15.69 6.11 113.80
N VAL A 143 -15.61 4.83 113.45
CA VAL A 143 -16.44 4.22 112.41
C VAL A 143 -17.11 2.98 112.98
N ASN A 144 -18.37 2.76 112.63
CA ASN A 144 -19.03 1.48 112.73
C ASN A 144 -19.56 1.06 111.34
N ASP A 145 -20.15 -0.14 111.23
CA ASP A 145 -20.55 -0.73 109.95
C ASP A 145 -21.52 0.14 109.11
N GLU A 146 -22.23 1.08 109.74
CA GLU A 146 -23.26 1.90 109.08
C GLU A 146 -22.99 3.42 109.12
N TYR A 147 -22.09 3.88 109.99
CA TYR A 147 -21.89 5.30 110.26
C TYR A 147 -20.43 5.67 110.54
N LEU A 148 -20.02 6.79 109.93
CA LEU A 148 -18.81 7.54 110.22
C LEU A 148 -19.12 8.63 111.25
N TYR A 149 -18.47 8.59 112.41
CA TYR A 149 -18.57 9.60 113.44
C TYR A 149 -17.35 10.51 113.38
N LEU A 150 -17.57 11.81 113.18
CA LEU A 150 -16.52 12.82 113.14
C LEU A 150 -16.64 13.73 114.34
N SER A 151 -15.56 13.96 115.08
CA SER A 151 -15.56 14.93 116.17
C SER A 151 -14.69 16.12 115.86
N ARG A 152 -15.23 17.28 116.25
CA ARG A 152 -14.53 18.54 116.20
C ARG A 152 -14.89 19.35 117.44
N SER A 153 -13.91 20.03 118.02
CA SER A 153 -14.21 21.09 118.98
C SER A 153 -13.14 22.17 118.92
N LYS A 154 -13.60 23.43 118.88
CA LYS A 154 -12.76 24.62 119.11
C LYS A 154 -12.87 25.12 120.56
N ASN A 155 -13.79 24.58 121.36
CA ASN A 155 -13.98 24.94 122.76
C ASN A 155 -13.38 23.85 123.66
N ALA A 156 -12.63 24.23 124.69
CA ALA A 156 -11.99 23.25 125.58
C ALA A 156 -12.99 22.49 126.48
N ASN A 157 -14.18 23.07 126.72
CA ASN A 157 -15.18 22.52 127.64
C ASN A 157 -16.31 21.77 126.93
N LEU A 158 -16.64 22.15 125.70
CA LEU A 158 -17.66 21.50 124.88
C LEU A 158 -17.01 20.65 123.79
N LYS A 159 -17.65 19.58 123.33
CA LYS A 159 -17.19 18.83 122.16
C LYS A 159 -18.34 18.38 121.28
N ILE A 160 -18.11 18.40 119.96
CA ILE A 160 -19.12 18.12 118.94
C ILE A 160 -18.78 16.80 118.25
N ILE A 161 -19.78 15.97 118.02
CA ILE A 161 -19.67 14.73 117.26
C ILE A 161 -20.80 14.68 116.24
N LEU A 162 -20.46 14.48 114.98
CA LEU A 162 -21.39 14.31 113.87
C LEU A 162 -21.44 12.85 113.48
N GLN A 163 -22.64 12.30 113.31
CA GLN A 163 -22.86 10.95 112.81
C GLN A 163 -23.30 11.01 111.35
N ILE A 164 -22.56 10.34 110.46
CA ILE A 164 -22.78 10.36 109.01
C ILE A 164 -23.00 8.93 108.51
N SER A 165 -24.08 8.66 107.75
CA SER A 165 -24.32 7.35 107.14
C SER A 165 -23.37 7.10 105.95
N THR A 166 -22.73 5.92 105.94
CA THR A 166 -21.77 5.54 104.87
C THR A 166 -22.47 5.12 103.58
N ALA A 167 -23.70 4.59 103.64
CA ALA A 167 -24.45 4.13 102.47
C ALA A 167 -24.96 5.27 101.56
N ILE A 168 -25.41 6.38 102.15
CA ILE A 168 -26.01 7.51 101.41
C ILE A 168 -24.94 8.38 100.74
N PHE A 169 -23.66 8.22 101.11
CA PHE A 169 -22.55 9.01 100.57
C PHE A 169 -22.33 8.81 99.06
N PHE A 170 -22.79 7.68 98.48
CA PHE A 170 -22.52 7.28 97.10
C PHE A 170 -23.76 7.26 96.19
N GLU A 171 -24.95 7.62 96.70
CA GLU A 171 -26.14 7.72 95.86
C GLU A 171 -26.13 9.03 95.04
N THR A 172 -25.92 8.90 93.73
CA THR A 172 -26.11 10.01 92.78
C THR A 172 -27.36 9.76 91.93
N LYS A 173 -28.05 10.83 91.50
CA LYS A 173 -29.26 10.74 90.68
C LYS A 173 -29.02 10.22 89.25
N ASP A 174 -27.78 10.12 88.80
CA ASP A 174 -27.41 9.67 87.46
C ASP A 174 -26.85 8.24 87.49
N HIS A 175 -27.75 7.26 87.31
CA HIS A 175 -27.57 5.85 87.66
C HIS A 175 -26.67 5.00 86.72
N GLN A 176 -25.87 5.58 85.81
CA GLN A 176 -25.28 4.78 84.71
C GLN A 176 -23.98 4.02 85.03
N LEU A 177 -23.14 4.50 85.96
CA LEU A 177 -21.84 3.86 86.27
C LEU A 177 -21.70 3.43 87.73
N VAL A 178 -22.23 4.19 88.69
CA VAL A 178 -22.08 3.93 90.15
C VAL A 178 -22.85 2.69 90.62
N ASN A 179 -23.93 2.31 89.93
CA ASN A 179 -24.73 1.11 90.24
C ASN A 179 -24.26 -0.18 89.55
N LYS A 180 -23.15 -0.16 88.80
CA LYS A 180 -22.60 -1.38 88.20
C LYS A 180 -21.75 -2.10 89.26
N ARG A 181 -22.15 -3.33 89.63
CA ARG A 181 -21.45 -4.22 90.59
C ARG A 181 -19.96 -4.48 90.30
N ASN A 182 -19.44 -4.02 89.16
CA ASN A 182 -18.07 -4.24 88.71
C ASN A 182 -17.17 -3.00 88.90
N VAL A 183 -17.69 -1.90 89.47
CA VAL A 183 -16.92 -0.70 89.81
C VAL A 183 -16.60 -0.73 91.30
N GLY A 184 -15.31 -0.68 91.63
CA GLY A 184 -14.82 -0.77 93.00
C GLY A 184 -14.53 0.58 93.63
N PHE A 185 -14.80 0.74 94.92
CA PHE A 185 -14.49 1.97 95.67
C PHE A 185 -13.66 1.69 96.92
N TYR A 186 -12.71 2.57 97.22
CA TYR A 186 -11.90 2.57 98.43
C TYR A 186 -11.80 3.96 99.06
N LEU A 187 -11.93 4.01 100.38
CA LEU A 187 -11.53 5.15 101.20
C LEU A 187 -10.31 4.74 102.03
N TYR A 188 -9.19 5.45 101.87
CA TYR A 188 -7.90 5.06 102.41
C TYR A 188 -7.28 6.18 103.25
N ASP A 189 -6.75 5.86 104.43
CA ASP A 189 -5.97 6.80 105.24
C ASP A 189 -4.47 6.55 105.06
N TYR A 190 -3.79 7.55 104.52
CA TYR A 190 -2.36 7.52 104.23
C TYR A 190 -1.47 7.63 105.48
N GLN A 191 -1.94 8.24 106.57
CA GLN A 191 -1.19 8.30 107.83
C GLN A 191 -1.29 7.00 108.62
N LEU A 192 -2.49 6.40 108.66
CA LEU A 192 -2.74 5.15 109.37
C LEU A 192 -2.41 3.90 108.54
N LYS A 193 -2.24 4.06 107.22
CA LYS A 193 -1.97 2.98 106.25
C LYS A 193 -3.07 1.92 106.19
N GLU A 194 -4.30 2.29 106.52
CA GLU A 194 -5.44 1.38 106.57
C GLU A 194 -6.52 1.79 105.55
N ILE A 195 -7.18 0.77 104.97
CA ILE A 195 -8.40 0.97 104.20
C ILE A 195 -9.53 1.16 105.20
N ILE A 196 -10.16 2.32 105.17
CA ILE A 196 -11.25 2.69 106.07
C ILE A 196 -12.57 2.09 105.58
N TYR A 197 -12.75 2.04 104.27
CA TYR A 197 -13.96 1.51 103.64
C TYR A 197 -13.62 0.96 102.26
N SER A 198 -14.26 -0.15 101.90
CA SER A 198 -14.22 -0.71 100.56
C SER A 198 -15.58 -1.29 100.21
N ASP A 199 -16.04 -1.04 98.99
CA ASP A 199 -17.29 -1.63 98.47
C ASP A 199 -17.13 -2.04 97.00
N HIS A 200 -17.91 -3.05 96.61
CA HIS A 200 -17.99 -3.60 95.26
C HIS A 200 -16.64 -4.09 94.69
N VAL A 201 -15.70 -4.52 95.56
CA VAL A 201 -14.46 -5.19 95.15
C VAL A 201 -14.35 -6.58 95.76
N PRO A 202 -14.18 -7.64 94.95
CA PRO A 202 -14.09 -9.02 95.47
C PRO A 202 -12.80 -9.28 96.25
N THR A 203 -11.71 -8.57 95.96
CA THR A 203 -10.40 -8.68 96.65
C THR A 203 -9.86 -7.29 97.03
N PRO A 204 -9.44 -7.05 98.30
CA PRO A 204 -8.87 -5.77 98.69
C PRO A 204 -7.49 -5.56 98.06
N LEU A 205 -7.23 -4.37 97.54
CA LEU A 205 -5.91 -3.99 97.02
C LEU A 205 -4.84 -4.12 98.12
N SER A 206 -3.69 -4.69 97.77
CA SER A 206 -2.53 -4.70 98.67
C SER A 206 -1.98 -3.29 98.88
N TYR A 207 -1.34 -3.03 100.02
CA TYR A 207 -0.75 -1.73 100.34
C TYR A 207 0.22 -1.22 99.26
N SER A 208 1.00 -2.12 98.63
CA SER A 208 1.92 -1.75 97.55
C SER A 208 1.19 -1.35 96.26
N GLN A 209 0.08 -2.02 95.92
CA GLN A 209 -0.75 -1.66 94.77
C GLN A 209 -1.45 -0.31 94.97
N LEU A 210 -1.98 -0.06 96.18
CA LEU A 210 -2.53 1.25 96.54
C LEU A 210 -1.45 2.33 96.50
N GLN A 211 -0.23 2.08 96.98
CA GLN A 211 0.83 3.07 96.96
C GLN A 211 1.29 3.46 95.54
N GLY A 212 1.32 2.51 94.60
CA GLY A 212 1.60 2.78 93.18
C GLY A 212 0.53 3.68 92.57
N VAL A 213 -0.73 3.28 92.73
CA VAL A 213 -1.91 4.02 92.27
C VAL A 213 -1.97 5.42 92.90
N LEU A 214 -1.60 5.59 94.17
CA LEU A 214 -1.59 6.91 94.84
C LEU A 214 -0.50 7.87 94.31
N HIS A 215 0.56 7.37 93.65
CA HIS A 215 1.63 8.22 93.09
C HIS A 215 1.37 8.68 91.66
N ASN A 216 0.52 7.96 90.91
CA ASN A 216 0.18 8.26 89.51
C ASN A 216 -1.34 8.39 89.38
N GLU A 217 -1.83 9.57 88.99
CA GLU A 217 -3.27 9.92 89.02
C GLU A 217 -4.18 8.97 88.23
N HIS A 218 -3.63 8.25 87.23
CA HIS A 218 -4.29 7.18 86.49
C HIS A 218 -3.34 5.99 86.26
N GLU A 219 -3.59 4.85 86.92
CA GLU A 219 -2.77 3.64 86.71
C GLU A 219 -3.65 2.40 86.57
N THR A 220 -3.25 1.47 85.68
CA THR A 220 -3.97 0.21 85.47
C THR A 220 -3.51 -0.85 86.47
N VAL A 221 -4.44 -1.50 87.17
CA VAL A 221 -4.20 -2.57 88.13
C VAL A 221 -4.86 -3.86 87.63
N SER A 222 -4.10 -4.95 87.59
CA SER A 222 -4.66 -6.27 87.32
C SER A 222 -5.09 -6.95 88.61
N LEU A 223 -6.38 -7.32 88.69
CA LEU A 223 -6.97 -8.09 89.77
C LEU A 223 -7.68 -9.31 89.20
N ASP A 224 -7.40 -10.50 89.73
CA ASP A 224 -8.04 -11.77 89.35
C ASP A 224 -8.10 -12.02 87.82
N GLY A 225 -7.02 -11.67 87.10
CA GLY A 225 -6.89 -11.85 85.65
C GLY A 225 -7.60 -10.81 84.77
N SER A 226 -8.24 -9.81 85.37
CA SER A 226 -8.86 -8.67 84.67
C SER A 226 -8.10 -7.38 84.94
N THR A 227 -7.94 -6.53 83.92
CA THR A 227 -7.30 -5.22 84.05
C THR A 227 -8.33 -4.16 84.41
N TYR A 228 -8.07 -3.41 85.48
CA TYR A 228 -8.86 -2.29 85.96
C TYR A 228 -8.05 -1.00 85.80
N THR A 229 -8.71 0.11 85.51
CA THR A 229 -8.11 1.45 85.59
C THR A 229 -8.47 2.07 86.93
N ALA A 230 -7.46 2.54 87.67
CA ALA A 230 -7.61 3.16 88.97
C ALA A 230 -7.57 4.69 88.87
N PHE A 231 -8.43 5.36 89.65
CA PHE A 231 -8.50 6.82 89.74
C PHE A 231 -8.39 7.24 91.21
N VAL A 232 -7.53 8.22 91.51
CA VAL A 232 -7.24 8.67 92.89
C VAL A 232 -7.65 10.10 93.11
N HIS A 233 -8.24 10.40 94.27
CA HIS A 233 -8.55 11.74 94.71
C HIS A 233 -8.17 11.98 96.18
N LYS A 234 -7.55 13.12 96.49
CA LYS A 234 -7.14 13.50 97.84
C LYS A 234 -8.18 14.39 98.52
N LEU A 235 -8.60 14.04 99.73
CA LEU A 235 -9.53 14.81 100.54
C LEU A 235 -8.76 15.76 101.46
N ASN A 236 -9.16 17.03 101.54
CA ASN A 236 -8.33 18.16 102.02
C ASN A 236 -7.79 18.06 103.47
N HIS A 237 -6.62 18.68 103.72
CA HIS A 237 -5.81 18.82 104.98
C HIS A 237 -5.66 17.65 105.98
N ARG A 238 -6.34 16.53 105.80
CA ARG A 238 -6.12 15.26 106.51
C ARG A 238 -5.80 14.17 105.49
N SER A 239 -5.10 13.13 105.91
CA SER A 239 -4.41 12.17 105.04
C SER A 239 -5.34 11.16 104.34
N LEU A 240 -6.54 11.56 103.92
CA LEU A 240 -7.58 10.69 103.35
C LEU A 240 -7.59 10.73 101.82
N TYR A 241 -7.66 9.55 101.20
CA TYR A 241 -7.72 9.37 99.75
C TYR A 241 -8.93 8.53 99.36
N PHE A 242 -9.58 8.91 98.27
CA PHE A 242 -10.65 8.15 97.62
C PHE A 242 -10.12 7.54 96.33
N VAL A 243 -10.27 6.22 96.16
CA VAL A 243 -9.79 5.48 94.98
C VAL A 243 -10.94 4.70 94.35
N SER A 244 -11.13 4.83 93.04
CA SER A 244 -12.12 4.04 92.28
C SER A 244 -11.47 3.16 91.22
N LEU A 245 -11.98 1.93 91.02
CA LEU A 245 -11.50 0.95 90.04
C LEU A 245 -12.56 0.61 88.98
N ILE A 246 -12.22 0.70 87.70
CA ILE A 246 -13.13 0.40 86.57
C ILE A 246 -12.51 -0.65 85.61
N PRO A 247 -13.16 -1.79 85.30
CA PRO A 247 -12.61 -2.84 84.44
C PRO A 247 -12.61 -2.52 82.94
N GLU A 248 -11.53 -2.89 82.23
CA GLU A 248 -11.36 -2.69 80.77
C GLU A 248 -12.40 -3.43 79.91
N SER A 249 -12.99 -4.51 80.41
CA SER A 249 -14.05 -5.24 79.69
C SER A 249 -15.32 -4.42 79.51
N VAL A 250 -15.66 -3.57 80.49
CA VAL A 250 -16.78 -2.63 80.42
C VAL A 250 -16.46 -1.48 79.46
N ILE A 251 -15.19 -1.15 79.30
CA ILE A 251 -14.66 -0.12 78.38
C ILE A 251 -14.74 -0.61 76.91
N ASN A 252 -14.48 -1.89 76.63
CA ASN A 252 -14.27 -2.38 75.25
C ASN A 252 -15.46 -3.10 74.58
N GLN A 253 -16.55 -3.40 75.29
CA GLN A 253 -17.60 -4.33 74.82
C GLN A 253 -18.37 -3.88 73.57
N ASN A 254 -18.58 -2.57 73.36
CA ASN A 254 -19.32 -2.04 72.20
C ASN A 254 -18.46 -1.82 70.94
N PHE A 255 -17.14 -2.05 71.01
CA PHE A 255 -16.20 -1.61 69.98
C PHE A 255 -15.75 -2.75 69.04
N ASN A 256 -15.65 -3.97 69.57
CA ASN A 256 -15.22 -5.14 68.78
C ASN A 256 -16.18 -5.46 67.62
N THR A 257 -17.45 -5.10 67.73
CA THR A 257 -18.45 -5.24 66.67
C THR A 257 -18.16 -4.31 65.48
N VAL A 258 -17.84 -3.03 65.72
CA VAL A 258 -17.55 -2.06 64.64
C VAL A 258 -16.28 -2.41 63.87
N SER A 259 -15.24 -2.90 64.55
CA SER A 259 -14.00 -3.31 63.89
C SER A 259 -14.17 -4.52 62.96
N ASN A 260 -15.07 -5.44 63.29
CA ASN A 260 -15.30 -6.65 62.49
C ASN A 260 -16.09 -6.34 61.21
N ASP A 261 -17.07 -5.43 61.28
CA ASP A 261 -17.85 -5.01 60.11
C ASP A 261 -16.97 -4.28 59.08
N LEU A 262 -16.03 -3.43 59.54
CA LEU A 262 -15.07 -2.76 58.66
C LEU A 262 -14.17 -3.74 57.91
N PHE A 263 -13.73 -4.83 58.58
CA PHE A 263 -12.88 -5.84 57.97
C PHE A 263 -13.58 -6.58 56.82
N LEU A 264 -14.84 -6.99 57.02
CA LEU A 264 -15.64 -7.68 56.00
C LEU A 264 -15.88 -6.80 54.77
N ASN A 265 -16.19 -5.51 54.97
CA ASN A 265 -16.40 -4.57 53.87
C ASN A 265 -15.12 -4.36 53.03
N ILE A 266 -13.95 -4.27 53.66
CA ILE A 266 -12.67 -4.11 52.95
C ILE A 266 -12.36 -5.31 52.06
N ILE A 267 -12.62 -6.54 52.54
CA ILE A 267 -12.44 -7.74 51.72
C ILE A 267 -13.37 -7.71 50.49
N ALA A 268 -14.63 -7.33 50.67
CA ALA A 268 -15.57 -7.20 49.55
C ALA A 268 -15.10 -6.18 48.50
N TYR A 269 -14.56 -5.03 48.94
CA TYR A 269 -14.00 -4.03 48.03
C TYR A 269 -12.76 -4.52 47.29
N ILE A 270 -11.90 -5.33 47.92
CA ILE A 270 -10.73 -5.95 47.26
C ILE A 270 -11.19 -6.86 46.13
N PHE A 271 -12.18 -7.73 46.37
CA PHE A 271 -12.71 -8.61 45.32
C PHE A 271 -13.32 -7.81 44.17
N LEU A 272 -14.11 -6.78 44.47
CA LEU A 272 -14.70 -5.91 43.45
C LEU A 272 -13.64 -5.18 42.62
N ALA A 273 -12.60 -4.65 43.26
CA ALA A 273 -11.49 -3.97 42.59
C ALA A 273 -10.71 -4.92 41.67
N ILE A 274 -10.40 -6.14 42.12
CA ILE A 274 -9.74 -7.16 41.30
C ILE A 274 -10.57 -7.48 40.06
N LEU A 275 -11.89 -7.60 40.19
CA LEU A 275 -12.80 -7.83 39.07
C LEU A 275 -12.78 -6.66 38.06
N ILE A 276 -12.86 -5.42 38.55
CA ILE A 276 -12.80 -4.21 37.71
C ILE A 276 -11.45 -4.12 37.00
N ILE A 277 -10.34 -4.36 37.69
CA ILE A 277 -8.99 -4.37 37.12
C ILE A 277 -8.89 -5.45 36.03
N PHE A 278 -9.42 -6.64 36.28
CA PHE A 278 -9.42 -7.73 35.29
C PHE A 278 -10.21 -7.37 34.03
N LEU A 279 -11.43 -6.84 34.18
CA LEU A 279 -12.29 -6.44 33.06
C LEU A 279 -11.65 -5.31 32.24
N SER A 280 -11.16 -4.26 32.91
CA SER A 280 -10.52 -3.11 32.27
C SER A 280 -9.25 -3.51 31.51
N THR A 281 -8.41 -4.33 32.15
CA THR A 281 -7.17 -4.84 31.54
C THR A 281 -7.45 -5.75 30.35
N SER A 282 -8.50 -6.58 30.44
CA SER A 282 -8.96 -7.42 29.32
C SER A 282 -9.47 -6.59 28.15
N TYR A 283 -10.21 -5.51 28.41
CA TYR A 283 -10.71 -4.60 27.38
C TYR A 283 -9.55 -3.94 26.60
N ILE A 284 -8.60 -3.33 27.31
CA ILE A 284 -7.45 -2.62 26.71
C ILE A 284 -6.58 -3.60 25.91
N SER A 285 -6.24 -4.75 26.49
CA SER A 285 -5.36 -5.73 25.83
C SER A 285 -5.98 -6.28 24.55
N LYS A 286 -7.28 -6.56 24.51
CA LYS A 286 -7.93 -7.12 23.31
C LYS A 286 -7.88 -6.12 22.14
N ARG A 287 -8.12 -4.84 22.41
CA ARG A 287 -8.06 -3.76 21.41
C ARG A 287 -6.65 -3.54 20.87
N LEU A 288 -5.65 -3.51 21.75
CA LEU A 288 -4.24 -3.40 21.33
C LEU A 288 -3.78 -4.59 20.48
N VAL A 289 -4.19 -5.82 20.81
CA VAL A 289 -3.88 -7.00 20.00
C VAL A 289 -4.53 -6.91 18.62
N THR A 290 -5.75 -6.39 18.50
CA THR A 290 -6.34 -6.15 17.17
C THR A 290 -5.58 -5.08 16.39
N LEU A 291 -5.16 -3.98 17.03
CA LEU A 291 -4.33 -2.96 16.37
C LEU A 291 -3.00 -3.53 15.87
N LEU A 292 -2.35 -4.37 16.68
CA LEU A 292 -1.14 -5.08 16.27
C LEU A 292 -1.39 -5.97 15.06
N LYS A 293 -2.51 -6.71 15.03
CA LYS A 293 -2.89 -7.52 13.87
C LYS A 293 -3.16 -6.66 12.63
N ASN A 294 -3.84 -5.53 12.75
CA ASN A 294 -4.06 -4.60 11.63
C ASN A 294 -2.72 -4.04 11.12
N ALA A 295 -1.82 -3.63 12.01
CA ALA A 295 -0.48 -3.17 11.63
C ALA A 295 0.34 -4.28 10.95
N GLN A 296 0.26 -5.52 11.43
CA GLN A 296 0.87 -6.68 10.77
C GLN A 296 0.27 -6.91 9.38
N LYS A 297 -1.05 -6.78 9.20
CA LYS A 297 -1.68 -6.90 7.88
C LYS A 297 -1.13 -5.85 6.88
N ILE A 298 -1.01 -4.58 7.30
CA ILE A 298 -0.37 -3.53 6.49
C ILE A 298 1.05 -3.95 6.11
N ASN A 299 1.85 -4.44 7.08
CA ASN A 299 3.22 -4.88 6.82
C ASN A 299 3.32 -6.07 5.86
N HIS A 300 2.30 -6.93 5.82
CA HIS A 300 2.18 -8.04 4.86
C HIS A 300 1.41 -7.64 3.59
N PHE A 301 1.23 -6.35 3.32
CA PHE A 301 0.53 -5.81 2.15
C PHE A 301 -0.93 -6.29 1.98
N GLN A 302 -1.61 -6.62 3.09
CA GLN A 302 -3.02 -7.04 3.12
C GLN A 302 -3.94 -5.86 3.47
N PHE A 303 -4.21 -5.01 2.48
CA PHE A 303 -5.01 -3.78 2.64
C PHE A 303 -6.53 -4.02 2.53
N ASN A 304 -7.36 -3.07 3.01
CA ASN A 304 -8.83 -3.13 3.02
C ASN A 304 -9.45 -4.30 3.81
N GLN A 305 -8.66 -4.98 4.65
CA GLN A 305 -9.13 -6.06 5.53
C GLN A 305 -9.05 -5.68 7.01
N GLN A 306 -9.08 -4.39 7.32
CA GLN A 306 -8.97 -3.90 8.69
C GLN A 306 -10.27 -4.05 9.47
N GLN A 307 -10.15 -4.50 10.71
CA GLN A 307 -11.28 -4.48 11.63
C GLN A 307 -11.42 -3.06 12.20
N LYS A 308 -12.50 -2.35 11.84
CA LYS A 308 -12.85 -1.05 12.44
C LYS A 308 -13.05 -1.23 13.95
N GLN A 309 -12.32 -0.46 14.75
CA GLN A 309 -12.45 -0.49 16.20
C GLN A 309 -12.57 0.91 16.79
N ASN A 310 -13.74 1.19 17.36
CA ASN A 310 -13.93 2.34 18.23
C ASN A 310 -13.48 1.95 19.64
N SER A 311 -12.61 2.78 20.21
CA SER A 311 -12.09 2.64 21.56
C SER A 311 -12.48 3.88 22.37
N ILE A 312 -12.89 3.67 23.62
CA ILE A 312 -13.13 4.77 24.57
C ILE A 312 -11.79 5.42 24.96
N VAL A 313 -10.69 4.66 24.92
CA VAL A 313 -9.33 5.15 25.14
C VAL A 313 -8.88 5.96 23.92
N LYS A 314 -8.65 7.26 24.11
CA LYS A 314 -8.32 8.24 23.06
C LYS A 314 -7.08 7.83 22.25
N GLU A 315 -6.04 7.35 22.90
CA GLU A 315 -4.78 6.94 22.27
C GLU A 315 -4.99 5.75 21.34
N ILE A 316 -5.75 4.75 21.79
CA ILE A 316 -6.10 3.55 20.98
C ILE A 316 -6.98 3.96 19.79
N HIS A 317 -7.93 4.88 19.99
CA HIS A 317 -8.78 5.38 18.92
C HIS A 317 -7.97 6.14 17.86
N ASN A 318 -7.11 7.08 18.28
CA ASN A 318 -6.24 7.83 17.38
C ASN A 318 -5.29 6.91 16.60
N LEU A 319 -4.70 5.91 17.26
CA LEU A 319 -3.84 4.93 16.60
C LEU A 319 -4.62 4.07 15.60
N SER A 320 -5.84 3.64 15.94
CA SER A 320 -6.72 2.92 15.00
C SER A 320 -7.06 3.75 13.78
N SER A 321 -7.40 5.03 13.96
CA SER A 321 -7.73 5.95 12.87
C SER A 321 -6.51 6.22 11.98
N THR A 322 -5.33 6.36 12.59
CA THR A 322 -4.06 6.54 11.87
C THR A 322 -3.74 5.31 11.02
N LEU A 323 -3.84 4.10 11.59
CA LEU A 323 -3.61 2.85 10.85
C LEU A 323 -4.62 2.65 9.71
N GLU A 324 -5.90 3.00 9.92
CA GLU A 324 -6.92 2.95 8.86
C GLU A 324 -6.59 3.94 7.73
N THR A 325 -6.12 5.14 8.07
CA THR A 325 -5.73 6.15 7.08
C THR A 325 -4.49 5.71 6.30
N MET A 326 -3.50 5.12 6.97
CA MET A 326 -2.31 4.56 6.32
C MET A 326 -2.65 3.40 5.38
N ASP A 327 -3.52 2.48 5.82
CA ASP A 327 -3.99 1.35 5.01
C ASP A 327 -4.60 1.82 3.69
N LYS A 328 -5.54 2.76 3.76
CA LYS A 328 -6.19 3.34 2.58
C LYS A 328 -5.22 4.09 1.69
N THR A 329 -4.33 4.89 2.29
CA THR A 329 -3.38 5.71 1.53
C THR A 329 -2.40 4.83 0.75
N ILE A 330 -1.86 3.78 1.37
CA ILE A 330 -0.92 2.86 0.72
C ILE A 330 -1.64 2.05 -0.37
N ASP A 331 -2.84 1.55 -0.10
CA ASP A 331 -3.67 0.85 -1.09
C ASP A 331 -4.00 1.74 -2.29
N ASP A 332 -4.36 3.01 -2.04
CA ASP A 332 -4.63 3.98 -3.11
C ASP A 332 -3.38 4.29 -3.94
N ILE A 333 -2.20 4.42 -3.32
CA ILE A 333 -0.93 4.59 -4.07
C ILE A 333 -0.67 3.37 -4.95
N LEU A 334 -0.77 2.16 -4.40
CA LEU A 334 -0.50 0.94 -5.15
C LEU A 334 -1.46 0.79 -6.32
N LYS A 335 -2.77 1.00 -6.09
CA LYS A 335 -3.77 1.02 -7.17
C LYS A 335 -3.41 2.06 -8.22
N MET A 336 -2.97 3.24 -7.82
CA MET A 336 -2.59 4.29 -8.76
C MET A 336 -1.36 3.90 -9.59
N VAL A 337 -0.32 3.33 -8.97
CA VAL A 337 0.85 2.80 -9.68
C VAL A 337 0.42 1.77 -10.71
N PHE A 338 -0.48 0.84 -10.37
CA PHE A 338 -0.99 -0.16 -11.32
C PHE A 338 -1.80 0.45 -12.47
N ILE A 339 -2.69 1.41 -12.19
CA ILE A 339 -3.49 2.04 -13.24
C ILE A 339 -2.61 2.88 -14.17
N ILE A 340 -1.68 3.66 -13.61
CA ILE A 340 -0.71 4.46 -14.36
C ILE A 340 0.26 3.57 -15.16
N ALA A 341 0.66 2.42 -14.63
CA ALA A 341 1.51 1.47 -15.36
C ALA A 341 0.76 0.80 -16.53
N LYS A 342 -0.56 0.63 -16.41
CA LYS A 342 -1.43 -0.01 -17.41
C LYS A 342 -1.95 0.96 -18.48
N SER A 343 -1.97 2.27 -18.23
CA SER A 343 -2.46 3.24 -19.21
C SER A 343 -1.60 3.20 -20.47
N GLY A 344 -2.22 2.87 -21.61
CA GLY A 344 -1.52 2.68 -22.88
C GLY A 344 -1.25 3.97 -23.65
N ASN A 345 -1.86 5.09 -23.24
CA ASN A 345 -1.63 6.40 -23.82
C ASN A 345 -1.79 7.54 -22.81
N LEU A 346 -1.31 8.72 -23.18
CA LEU A 346 -1.33 9.92 -22.33
C LEU A 346 -2.75 10.38 -21.98
N PHE A 347 -3.72 10.19 -22.89
CA PHE A 347 -5.12 10.59 -22.66
C PHE A 347 -5.77 9.79 -21.52
N GLN A 348 -5.65 8.46 -21.56
CA GLN A 348 -6.12 7.59 -20.48
C GLN A 348 -5.45 7.93 -19.16
N LEU A 349 -4.14 8.23 -19.18
CA LEU A 349 -3.40 8.67 -18.00
C LEU A 349 -3.99 9.97 -17.42
N GLY A 350 -4.24 10.97 -18.26
CA GLY A 350 -4.87 12.23 -17.87
C GLY A 350 -6.22 12.02 -17.18
N ALA A 351 -7.11 11.24 -17.79
CA ALA A 351 -8.45 10.97 -17.25
C ALA A 351 -8.42 10.21 -15.90
N VAL A 352 -7.49 9.25 -15.75
CA VAL A 352 -7.30 8.53 -14.48
C VAL A 352 -6.80 9.47 -13.39
N VAL A 353 -5.82 10.31 -13.72
CA VAL A 353 -5.24 11.27 -12.79
C VAL A 353 -6.31 12.27 -12.33
N ASP A 354 -7.10 12.83 -13.25
CA ASP A 354 -8.20 13.74 -12.93
C ASP A 354 -9.20 13.13 -11.94
N LYS A 355 -9.75 11.96 -12.29
CA LYS A 355 -10.71 11.27 -11.42
C LYS A 355 -10.18 11.05 -10.00
N LYS A 356 -8.88 10.77 -9.86
CA LYS A 356 -8.27 10.46 -8.57
C LYS A 356 -7.88 11.71 -7.79
N ILE A 357 -7.36 12.75 -8.46
CA ILE A 357 -7.12 14.05 -7.83
C ILE A 357 -8.43 14.69 -7.38
N HIS A 358 -9.51 14.52 -8.14
CA HIS A 358 -10.85 14.95 -7.73
C HIS A 358 -11.32 14.30 -6.43
N GLN A 359 -11.09 12.99 -6.24
CA GLN A 359 -11.38 12.31 -4.97
C GLN A 359 -10.57 12.86 -3.78
N ILE A 360 -9.36 13.37 -4.02
CA ILE A 360 -8.44 13.86 -2.98
C ILE A 360 -8.67 15.34 -2.66
N THR A 361 -8.99 16.16 -3.65
CA THR A 361 -9.00 17.62 -3.54
C THR A 361 -10.37 18.24 -3.77
N THR A 362 -11.36 17.48 -4.22
CA THR A 362 -12.67 17.96 -4.73
C THR A 362 -12.56 18.95 -5.89
N GLY A 363 -11.35 19.13 -6.45
CA GLY A 363 -11.04 19.99 -7.58
C GLY A 363 -10.89 19.19 -8.88
N HIS A 364 -10.76 19.89 -10.01
CA HIS A 364 -10.43 19.27 -11.29
C HIS A 364 -8.94 19.41 -11.55
N SER A 365 -8.33 18.40 -12.18
CA SER A 365 -6.93 18.42 -12.55
C SER A 365 -6.74 18.29 -14.05
N TYR A 366 -5.82 19.09 -14.57
CA TYR A 366 -5.48 19.12 -15.98
C TYR A 366 -4.00 18.81 -16.14
N LEU A 367 -3.70 17.74 -16.88
CA LEU A 367 -2.34 17.32 -17.16
C LEU A 367 -1.88 17.92 -18.49
N TYR A 368 -0.76 18.64 -18.44
CA TYR A 368 -0.13 19.27 -19.59
C TYR A 368 1.23 18.62 -19.86
N VAL A 369 1.55 18.44 -21.14
CA VAL A 369 2.83 17.86 -21.61
C VAL A 369 3.56 18.90 -22.44
N THR A 370 4.89 18.86 -22.40
CA THR A 370 5.74 19.77 -23.20
C THR A 370 5.77 19.34 -24.67
N ASN A 371 5.40 20.27 -25.57
CA ASN A 371 5.65 20.11 -27.00
C ASN A 371 7.09 20.54 -27.36
N ASN A 372 7.54 20.18 -28.56
CA ASN A 372 8.88 20.50 -29.08
C ASN A 372 9.22 22.01 -29.08
N GLU A 373 8.21 22.89 -29.09
CA GLU A 373 8.34 24.35 -29.05
C GLU A 373 8.42 24.93 -27.62
N SER A 374 8.62 24.12 -26.59
CA SER A 374 8.64 24.56 -25.17
C SER A 374 7.34 25.22 -24.69
N THR A 375 6.20 24.87 -25.29
CA THR A 375 4.86 25.22 -24.79
C THR A 375 4.21 24.00 -24.16
N LEU A 376 3.50 24.19 -23.04
CA LEU A 376 2.70 23.13 -22.41
C LEU A 376 1.34 23.03 -23.11
N SER A 377 1.05 21.87 -23.68
CA SER A 377 -0.22 21.53 -24.32
C SER A 377 -1.03 20.60 -23.42
N SER A 378 -2.33 20.86 -23.28
CA SER A 378 -3.23 19.96 -22.56
C SER A 378 -3.34 18.63 -23.31
N ILE A 379 -3.34 17.52 -22.60
CA ILE A 379 -3.56 16.20 -23.21
C ILE A 379 -4.93 16.09 -23.89
N GLU A 380 -5.93 16.83 -23.41
CA GLU A 380 -7.29 16.89 -23.98
C GLU A 380 -7.42 17.88 -25.18
N GLY A 381 -6.30 18.44 -25.65
CA GLY A 381 -6.22 19.14 -26.95
C GLY A 381 -6.70 20.60 -27.01
N GLY A 382 -7.24 21.20 -25.95
CA GLY A 382 -7.89 22.52 -26.03
C GLY A 382 -7.12 23.73 -25.50
N LYS A 383 -6.20 23.57 -24.54
CA LYS A 383 -5.64 24.71 -23.77
C LYS A 383 -4.10 24.66 -23.74
N LYS A 384 -3.45 25.76 -24.11
CA LYS A 384 -2.00 25.94 -23.94
C LYS A 384 -1.75 26.88 -22.78
N ILE A 385 -0.77 26.55 -21.93
CA ILE A 385 -0.33 27.43 -20.84
C ILE A 385 1.15 27.79 -20.99
N PRO A 386 1.55 29.05 -20.70
CA PRO A 386 2.95 29.42 -20.67
C PRO A 386 3.63 28.77 -19.46
N ILE A 387 4.91 28.43 -19.61
CA ILE A 387 5.67 27.82 -18.53
C ILE A 387 6.06 28.89 -17.49
N LYS A 388 5.40 28.90 -16.32
CA LYS A 388 5.78 29.74 -15.17
C LYS A 388 6.61 28.93 -14.16
N ASN A 389 7.62 29.56 -13.54
CA ASN A 389 8.42 29.01 -12.44
C ASN A 389 9.01 27.59 -12.67
N GLN A 390 9.83 27.42 -13.71
CA GLN A 390 10.40 26.12 -14.13
C GLN A 390 11.22 25.39 -13.06
N ASP A 391 11.86 26.13 -12.16
CA ASP A 391 12.79 25.57 -11.17
C ASP A 391 12.09 25.00 -9.92
N LYS A 392 10.81 25.31 -9.72
CA LYS A 392 10.05 24.85 -8.55
C LYS A 392 9.29 23.56 -8.88
N SER A 393 9.29 22.59 -7.97
CA SER A 393 8.44 21.39 -8.07
C SER A 393 6.96 21.71 -7.87
N TYR A 394 6.65 22.71 -7.04
CA TYR A 394 5.30 23.14 -6.70
C TYR A 394 5.22 24.66 -6.51
N TYR A 395 4.14 25.27 -7.01
CA TYR A 395 3.77 26.64 -6.68
C TYR A 395 2.24 26.84 -6.72
N TYR A 396 1.77 27.91 -6.08
CA TYR A 396 0.36 28.27 -5.99
C TYR A 396 0.17 29.68 -6.56
N ASP A 397 -0.77 29.84 -7.50
CA ASP A 397 -1.09 31.11 -8.15
C ASP A 397 -2.61 31.19 -8.35
N ALA A 398 -3.24 32.28 -7.92
CA ALA A 398 -4.66 32.62 -8.15
C ALA A 398 -5.65 31.43 -8.04
N SER A 399 -5.73 30.74 -6.89
CA SER A 399 -6.62 29.57 -6.63
C SER A 399 -6.30 28.28 -7.39
N VAL A 400 -5.12 28.21 -8.01
CA VAL A 400 -4.65 27.04 -8.76
C VAL A 400 -3.33 26.53 -8.18
N HIS A 401 -3.26 25.21 -7.99
CA HIS A 401 -2.03 24.52 -7.61
C HIS A 401 -1.32 23.97 -8.84
N TYR A 402 -0.05 24.32 -9.01
CA TYR A 402 0.79 23.87 -10.11
C TYR A 402 1.86 22.93 -9.59
N PHE A 403 1.95 21.75 -10.20
CA PHE A 403 2.98 20.77 -9.95
C PHE A 403 3.76 20.55 -11.23
N ASN A 404 5.02 20.97 -11.26
CA ASN A 404 5.87 20.78 -12.43
C ASN A 404 6.38 19.34 -12.47
N LEU A 405 6.29 18.72 -13.64
CA LEU A 405 6.78 17.36 -13.88
C LEU A 405 8.17 17.47 -14.48
N HIS A 406 9.18 17.03 -13.73
CA HIS A 406 10.55 16.94 -14.21
C HIS A 406 10.93 15.48 -14.43
N ASN A 407 11.73 15.21 -15.47
CA ASN A 407 12.33 13.90 -15.64
C ASN A 407 13.58 13.74 -14.76
N ASP A 408 14.21 12.56 -14.82
CA ASP A 408 15.40 12.23 -14.03
C ASP A 408 16.60 13.18 -14.28
N LYS A 409 16.61 13.86 -15.43
CA LYS A 409 17.62 14.87 -15.81
C LYS A 409 17.24 16.29 -15.35
N LYS A 410 16.22 16.44 -14.51
CA LYS A 410 15.63 17.72 -14.07
C LYS A 410 15.10 18.60 -15.20
N LYS A 411 14.84 18.03 -16.38
CA LYS A 411 14.20 18.75 -17.48
C LYS A 411 12.68 18.73 -17.28
N LEU A 412 12.03 19.89 -17.42
CA LEU A 412 10.58 19.98 -17.39
C LEU A 412 9.99 19.20 -18.57
N ILE A 413 9.11 18.25 -18.28
CA ILE A 413 8.41 17.43 -19.28
C ILE A 413 6.90 17.69 -19.29
N GLY A 414 6.34 18.28 -18.24
CA GLY A 414 4.92 18.58 -18.14
C GLY A 414 4.55 19.42 -16.90
N CYS A 415 3.26 19.65 -16.72
CA CYS A 415 2.71 20.29 -15.51
C CYS A 415 1.33 19.69 -15.19
N LEU A 416 1.10 19.36 -13.92
CA LEU A 416 -0.22 19.01 -13.40
C LEU A 416 -0.80 20.24 -12.72
N LEU A 417 -1.91 20.73 -13.26
CA LEU A 417 -2.65 21.88 -12.75
C LEU A 417 -3.87 21.37 -11.99
N ILE A 418 -4.12 21.88 -10.78
CA ILE A 418 -5.28 21.51 -9.96
C ILE A 418 -6.04 22.77 -9.57
N GLU A 419 -7.29 22.87 -10.02
CA GLU A 419 -8.22 23.95 -9.71
C GLU A 419 -9.10 23.52 -8.52
N VAL A 420 -8.98 24.23 -7.39
CA VAL A 420 -9.71 23.91 -6.15
C VAL A 420 -10.75 25.01 -5.88
N PRO A 421 -11.99 24.67 -5.47
CA PRO A 421 -13.00 25.68 -5.14
C PRO A 421 -12.50 26.65 -4.05
N LEU A 422 -12.82 27.95 -4.18
CA LEU A 422 -12.37 29.04 -3.28
C LEU A 422 -12.64 28.80 -1.79
N ASN A 423 -13.61 27.94 -1.44
CA ASN A 423 -13.99 27.61 -0.07
C ASN A 423 -13.32 26.34 0.49
N HIS A 424 -12.34 25.76 -0.21
CA HIS A 424 -11.66 24.55 0.20
C HIS A 424 -10.14 24.73 0.26
N THR A 425 -9.57 24.51 1.44
CA THR A 425 -8.11 24.50 1.63
C THR A 425 -7.60 23.06 1.60
N VAL A 426 -6.67 22.75 0.68
CA VAL A 426 -6.03 21.43 0.63
C VAL A 426 -4.98 21.32 1.75
N PRO A 427 -5.09 20.33 2.67
CA PRO A 427 -4.10 20.15 3.73
C PRO A 427 -2.70 19.87 3.19
N LYS A 428 -1.65 20.35 3.89
CA LYS A 428 -0.24 20.19 3.49
C LYS A 428 0.16 18.74 3.21
N TYR A 429 -0.35 17.77 3.99
CA TYR A 429 -0.05 16.35 3.78
C TYR A 429 -0.63 15.79 2.47
N ARG A 430 -1.77 16.33 1.99
CA ARG A 430 -2.34 15.97 0.68
C ARG A 430 -1.53 16.58 -0.47
N LEU A 431 -1.01 17.80 -0.29
CA LEU A 431 -0.11 18.41 -1.28
C LEU A 431 1.19 17.62 -1.43
N LEU A 432 1.80 17.20 -0.32
CA LEU A 432 2.99 16.33 -0.34
C LEU A 432 2.71 15.00 -1.04
N PHE A 433 1.53 14.42 -0.82
CA PHE A 433 1.11 13.21 -1.50
C PHE A 433 1.00 13.41 -3.01
N ILE A 434 0.34 14.50 -3.46
CA ILE A 434 0.22 14.84 -4.88
C ILE A 434 1.61 15.06 -5.49
N GLU A 435 2.53 15.72 -4.81
CA GLU A 435 3.91 15.91 -5.27
C GLU A 435 4.63 14.57 -5.51
N ARG A 436 4.37 13.54 -4.69
CA ARG A 436 4.89 12.18 -4.94
C ARG A 436 4.21 11.48 -6.11
N LEU A 437 2.91 11.68 -6.31
CA LEU A 437 2.20 11.15 -7.47
C LEU A 437 2.69 11.76 -8.78
N VAL A 438 2.97 13.06 -8.77
CA VAL A 438 3.51 13.80 -9.93
C VAL A 438 4.81 13.17 -10.42
N GLN A 439 5.66 12.64 -9.53
CA GLN A 439 6.86 11.91 -9.92
C GLN A 439 6.55 10.62 -10.68
N ILE A 440 5.53 9.86 -10.26
CA ILE A 440 5.09 8.63 -10.94
C ILE A 440 4.49 8.98 -12.31
N ILE A 441 3.68 10.04 -12.38
CA ILE A 441 3.09 10.53 -13.64
C ILE A 441 4.20 10.97 -14.60
N ALA A 442 5.22 11.68 -14.09
CA ALA A 442 6.38 12.12 -14.87
C ALA A 442 7.10 10.94 -15.53
N ILE A 443 7.39 9.88 -14.77
CA ILE A 443 8.02 8.65 -15.28
C ILE A 443 7.16 8.03 -16.40
N SER A 444 5.85 7.94 -16.21
CA SER A 444 4.95 7.38 -17.23
C SER A 444 4.83 8.23 -18.50
N ILE A 445 4.88 9.55 -18.39
CA ILE A 445 4.92 10.44 -19.56
C ILE A 445 6.21 10.23 -20.33
N ASP A 446 7.36 10.22 -19.63
CA ASP A 446 8.67 10.04 -20.26
C ASP A 446 8.78 8.67 -20.95
N LYS A 447 8.25 7.61 -20.32
CA LYS A 447 8.11 6.28 -20.94
C LYS A 447 7.28 6.32 -22.23
N ASN A 448 6.08 6.92 -22.20
CA ASN A 448 5.23 7.01 -23.40
C ASN A 448 5.94 7.79 -24.52
N LYS A 449 6.60 8.90 -24.18
CA LYS A 449 7.39 9.69 -25.13
C LYS A 449 8.55 8.90 -25.72
N LEU A 450 9.26 8.12 -24.91
CA LEU A 450 10.34 7.26 -25.38
C LEU A 450 9.83 6.16 -26.33
N LEU A 451 8.69 5.54 -26.01
CA LEU A 451 8.05 4.55 -26.89
C LEU A 451 7.64 5.17 -28.23
N GLU A 452 7.05 6.37 -28.21
CA GLU A 452 6.69 7.10 -29.42
C GLU A 452 7.94 7.45 -30.27
N GLN A 453 9.03 7.86 -29.63
CA GLN A 453 10.31 8.11 -30.31
C GLN A 453 10.90 6.85 -30.94
N GLN A 454 10.83 5.70 -30.26
CA GLN A 454 11.27 4.42 -30.82
C GLN A 454 10.42 4.01 -32.02
N LYS A 455 9.09 4.16 -31.94
CA LYS A 455 8.17 3.91 -33.07
C LYS A 455 8.50 4.80 -34.26
N ASN A 456 8.68 6.11 -34.05
CA ASN A 456 9.03 7.05 -35.11
C ASN A 456 10.39 6.73 -35.74
N LEU A 457 11.37 6.29 -34.94
CA LEU A 457 12.67 5.85 -35.44
C LEU A 457 12.54 4.60 -36.32
N LEU A 458 11.79 3.59 -35.86
CA LEU A 458 11.53 2.37 -36.64
C LEU A 458 10.86 2.72 -37.98
N LEU A 459 9.80 3.51 -37.96
CA LEU A 459 9.10 3.96 -39.17
C LEU A 459 10.03 4.71 -40.13
N SER A 460 10.88 5.59 -39.61
CA SER A 460 11.83 6.35 -40.43
C SER A 460 12.90 5.44 -41.05
N PHE A 461 13.36 4.45 -40.29
CA PHE A 461 14.33 3.46 -40.77
C PHE A 461 13.71 2.55 -41.85
N THR A 462 12.49 2.05 -41.64
CA THR A 462 11.73 1.29 -42.62
C THR A 462 11.56 2.06 -43.93
N LYS A 463 11.13 3.32 -43.86
CA LYS A 463 10.99 4.19 -45.04
C LYS A 463 12.34 4.44 -45.73
N SER A 464 13.41 4.59 -44.96
CA SER A 464 14.76 4.76 -45.51
C SER A 464 15.25 3.53 -46.27
N ILE A 465 15.00 2.32 -45.75
CA ILE A 465 15.33 1.06 -46.43
C ILE A 465 14.52 0.95 -47.72
N ALA A 466 13.21 1.13 -47.63
CA ALA A 466 12.32 1.08 -48.79
C ALA A 466 12.72 2.08 -49.87
N SER A 467 13.05 3.31 -49.49
CA SER A 467 13.52 4.33 -50.44
C SER A 467 14.86 3.96 -51.09
N ALA A 468 15.76 3.26 -50.36
CA ALA A 468 17.02 2.77 -50.92
C ALA A 468 16.80 1.62 -51.92
N ILE A 469 15.80 0.77 -51.69
CA ILE A 469 15.38 -0.27 -52.63
C ILE A 469 14.78 0.36 -53.89
N ASP A 470 13.88 1.34 -53.73
CA ASP A 470 13.30 2.11 -54.84
C ASP A 470 14.37 2.84 -55.67
N ALA A 471 15.47 3.27 -55.05
CA ALA A 471 16.57 3.93 -55.75
C ALA A 471 17.47 2.98 -56.54
N LYS A 472 17.43 1.67 -56.26
CA LYS A 472 18.31 0.66 -56.88
C LYS A 472 17.91 0.34 -58.32
N SER A 473 16.62 0.34 -58.64
CA SER A 473 16.12 0.20 -60.00
C SER A 473 15.34 1.46 -60.40
N PRO A 474 15.58 2.06 -61.56
CA PRO A 474 14.77 3.17 -62.08
C PRO A 474 13.26 2.86 -62.18
N HIS A 475 12.88 1.59 -62.05
CA HIS A 475 11.52 1.05 -62.26
C HIS A 475 10.61 1.08 -61.02
N THR A 476 11.13 1.45 -59.86
CA THR A 476 10.43 1.39 -58.57
C THR A 476 10.30 2.77 -57.89
N ALA A 477 10.53 3.89 -58.58
CA ALA A 477 10.53 5.22 -57.97
C ALA A 477 9.20 5.59 -57.27
N GLY A 478 9.13 5.42 -55.95
CA GLY A 478 7.92 5.68 -55.18
C GLY A 478 6.93 4.52 -55.14
N HIS A 479 7.26 3.38 -55.73
CA HIS A 479 6.48 2.14 -55.68
C HIS A 479 6.25 1.70 -54.23
N CYS A 480 7.33 1.57 -53.45
CA CYS A 480 7.23 1.21 -52.03
C CYS A 480 6.50 2.27 -51.19
N GLN A 481 6.23 3.46 -51.72
CA GLN A 481 5.44 4.50 -51.05
C GLN A 481 3.94 4.40 -51.41
N ARG A 482 3.60 3.98 -52.63
CA ARG A 482 2.23 3.92 -53.15
C ARG A 482 1.51 2.62 -52.79
N VAL A 483 2.20 1.48 -52.80
CA VAL A 483 1.63 0.17 -52.41
C VAL A 483 1.06 0.19 -50.97
N PRO A 484 1.76 0.74 -49.95
CA PRO A 484 1.18 0.88 -48.61
C PRO A 484 -0.10 1.70 -48.58
N GLU A 485 -0.15 2.81 -49.30
CA GLU A 485 -1.34 3.68 -49.34
C GLU A 485 -2.54 2.92 -49.90
N LEU A 486 -2.38 2.22 -51.02
CA LEU A 486 -3.43 1.44 -51.66
C LEU A 486 -3.87 0.24 -50.79
N THR A 487 -2.91 -0.46 -50.18
CA THR A 487 -3.18 -1.57 -49.26
C THR A 487 -4.02 -1.10 -48.06
N LEU A 488 -3.67 0.06 -47.48
CA LEU A 488 -4.41 0.65 -46.38
C LEU A 488 -5.80 1.16 -46.81
N MET A 489 -5.94 1.72 -48.01
CA MET A 489 -7.25 2.12 -48.56
C MET A 489 -8.19 0.91 -48.68
N LEU A 490 -7.69 -0.20 -49.24
CA LEU A 490 -8.41 -1.47 -49.32
C LEU A 490 -8.82 -2.01 -47.94
N ALA A 491 -7.89 -2.06 -46.98
CA ALA A 491 -8.20 -2.51 -45.63
C ALA A 491 -9.23 -1.60 -44.94
N ARG A 492 -9.20 -0.28 -45.18
CA ARG A 492 -10.16 0.67 -44.59
C ARG A 492 -11.55 0.50 -45.20
N SER A 493 -11.62 0.27 -46.50
CA SER A 493 -12.86 -0.07 -47.20
C SER A 493 -13.45 -1.37 -46.62
N ALA A 494 -12.65 -2.43 -46.49
CA ALA A 494 -13.08 -3.69 -45.89
C ALA A 494 -13.62 -3.51 -44.46
N GLN A 495 -12.93 -2.77 -43.60
CA GLN A 495 -13.36 -2.53 -42.22
C GLN A 495 -14.62 -1.66 -42.11
N LYS A 496 -14.89 -0.79 -43.09
CA LYS A 496 -16.13 0.03 -43.14
C LYS A 496 -17.31 -0.73 -43.73
N ASN A 497 -17.07 -1.77 -44.51
CA ASN A 497 -18.09 -2.51 -45.22
C ASN A 497 -18.90 -3.41 -44.25
N GLU A 498 -20.15 -3.03 -44.01
CA GLU A 498 -21.03 -3.70 -43.04
C GLU A 498 -21.73 -4.96 -43.59
N THR A 499 -21.53 -5.29 -44.88
CA THR A 499 -22.22 -6.40 -45.57
C THR A 499 -21.36 -7.66 -45.62
N GLN A 500 -20.40 -7.73 -46.54
CA GLN A 500 -19.58 -8.92 -46.79
C GLN A 500 -18.38 -9.01 -45.84
N TRP A 501 -17.87 -7.87 -45.37
CA TRP A 501 -16.64 -7.79 -44.58
C TRP A 501 -16.85 -7.50 -43.08
N LYS A 502 -18.06 -7.75 -42.56
CA LYS A 502 -18.45 -7.41 -41.18
C LYS A 502 -17.55 -7.99 -40.09
N GLU A 503 -16.91 -9.13 -40.35
CA GLU A 503 -16.01 -9.79 -39.39
C GLU A 503 -14.57 -9.28 -39.47
N PHE A 504 -14.22 -8.53 -40.53
CA PHE A 504 -12.89 -7.96 -40.70
C PHE A 504 -12.76 -6.66 -39.92
N SER A 505 -11.86 -6.65 -38.94
CA SER A 505 -11.48 -5.44 -38.22
C SER A 505 -10.03 -5.55 -37.80
N LEU A 506 -9.26 -4.49 -38.03
CA LEU A 506 -7.90 -4.38 -37.54
C LEU A 506 -7.87 -3.48 -36.29
N SER A 507 -7.20 -3.94 -35.25
CA SER A 507 -6.82 -3.15 -34.10
C SER A 507 -5.69 -2.17 -34.45
N GLU A 508 -5.50 -1.13 -33.63
CA GLU A 508 -4.40 -0.15 -33.83
C GLU A 508 -3.01 -0.80 -34.03
N PRO A 509 -2.61 -1.84 -33.26
CA PRO A 509 -1.36 -2.55 -33.53
C PRO A 509 -1.33 -3.30 -34.86
N GLU A 510 -2.45 -3.89 -35.30
CA GLU A 510 -2.52 -4.61 -36.58
C GLU A 510 -2.49 -3.65 -37.78
N TRP A 511 -3.01 -2.43 -37.63
CA TRP A 511 -2.82 -1.35 -38.60
C TRP A 511 -1.35 -0.96 -38.76
N GLU A 512 -0.62 -0.88 -37.65
CA GLU A 512 0.82 -0.63 -37.66
C GLU A 512 1.60 -1.80 -38.29
N GLU A 513 1.21 -3.04 -37.97
CA GLU A 513 1.78 -4.25 -38.56
C GLU A 513 1.62 -4.26 -40.09
N LEU A 514 0.40 -4.01 -40.59
CA LEU A 514 0.10 -3.92 -42.02
C LEU A 514 0.88 -2.79 -42.70
N TYR A 515 0.97 -1.62 -42.05
CA TYR A 515 1.71 -0.49 -42.59
C TYR A 515 3.20 -0.80 -42.73
N LEU A 516 3.82 -1.37 -41.70
CA LEU A 516 5.24 -1.75 -41.77
C LEU A 516 5.49 -2.86 -42.78
N ALA A 517 4.63 -3.88 -42.83
CA ALA A 517 4.75 -4.99 -43.78
C ALA A 517 4.65 -4.52 -45.23
N SER A 518 3.69 -3.65 -45.53
CA SER A 518 3.53 -3.10 -46.89
C SER A 518 4.71 -2.23 -47.34
N TRP A 519 5.38 -1.52 -46.44
CA TRP A 519 6.62 -0.80 -46.79
C TRP A 519 7.82 -1.71 -47.06
N LEU A 520 7.81 -2.93 -46.51
CA LEU A 520 8.94 -3.87 -46.55
C LEU A 520 8.73 -5.07 -47.48
N HIS A 521 7.59 -5.16 -48.16
CA HIS A 521 7.22 -6.30 -49.02
C HIS A 521 8.31 -6.67 -50.04
N ASP A 522 8.98 -5.65 -50.56
CA ASP A 522 9.99 -5.78 -51.61
C ASP A 522 11.45 -5.74 -51.10
N CYS A 523 11.68 -5.83 -49.79
CA CYS A 523 13.03 -5.59 -49.26
C CYS A 523 14.10 -6.58 -49.70
N GLY A 524 13.71 -7.78 -50.11
CA GLY A 524 14.61 -8.77 -50.70
C GLY A 524 15.14 -8.40 -52.09
N LYS A 525 14.55 -7.43 -52.82
CA LYS A 525 15.13 -6.94 -54.08
C LYS A 525 16.52 -6.32 -53.90
N LEU A 526 16.92 -6.01 -52.67
CA LEU A 526 18.26 -5.57 -52.33
C LEU A 526 19.34 -6.60 -52.71
N THR A 527 19.03 -7.90 -52.68
CA THR A 527 19.99 -8.97 -53.00
C THR A 527 19.95 -9.45 -54.46
N THR A 528 18.89 -9.14 -55.20
CA THR A 528 18.77 -9.52 -56.61
C THR A 528 19.68 -8.63 -57.48
N ALA A 529 20.34 -9.21 -58.48
CA ALA A 529 21.31 -8.50 -59.31
C ALA A 529 20.63 -7.55 -60.32
N ASP A 530 21.17 -6.34 -60.50
CA ASP A 530 20.57 -5.27 -61.33
C ASP A 530 20.31 -5.71 -62.77
N HIS A 531 21.30 -6.38 -63.38
CA HIS A 531 21.20 -6.89 -64.76
C HIS A 531 20.12 -7.96 -64.96
N VAL A 532 19.59 -8.54 -63.88
CA VAL A 532 18.45 -9.48 -63.92
C VAL A 532 17.13 -8.74 -63.77
N ILE A 533 17.06 -7.76 -62.86
CA ILE A 533 15.86 -6.96 -62.60
C ILE A 533 15.51 -6.12 -63.83
N ASP A 534 16.51 -5.49 -64.44
CA ASP A 534 16.34 -4.53 -65.54
C ASP A 534 16.53 -5.17 -66.93
N LYS A 535 16.56 -6.51 -67.01
CA LYS A 535 16.90 -7.26 -68.23
C LYS A 535 15.93 -7.00 -69.38
N ALA A 536 16.32 -6.17 -70.34
CA ALA A 536 15.44 -5.70 -71.42
C ALA A 536 15.39 -6.64 -72.64
N THR A 537 16.44 -7.42 -72.89
CA THR A 537 16.52 -8.40 -74.00
C THR A 537 17.13 -9.71 -73.51
N LYS A 538 16.98 -10.82 -74.25
CA LYS A 538 17.41 -12.16 -73.81
C LYS A 538 18.92 -12.26 -73.52
N LEU A 539 19.74 -11.49 -74.24
CA LEU A 539 21.21 -11.44 -74.10
C LEU A 539 21.71 -10.22 -73.33
N ASP A 540 20.81 -9.50 -72.64
CA ASP A 540 21.18 -8.32 -71.86
C ASP A 540 21.88 -8.69 -70.55
N MET A 541 22.94 -7.96 -70.23
CA MET A 541 23.72 -8.07 -68.99
C MET A 541 24.13 -6.65 -68.55
N PHE A 542 25.37 -6.43 -68.12
CA PHE A 542 25.92 -5.06 -68.02
C PHE A 542 26.12 -4.42 -69.40
N THR A 543 26.36 -5.24 -70.42
CA THR A 543 26.35 -4.84 -71.83
C THR A 543 25.61 -5.91 -72.62
N ASN A 544 24.91 -5.52 -73.68
CA ASN A 544 24.14 -6.45 -74.48
C ASN A 544 25.07 -7.34 -75.32
N ARG A 545 25.05 -8.65 -75.06
CA ARG A 545 25.96 -9.60 -75.71
C ARG A 545 25.65 -9.88 -77.18
N ILE A 546 24.55 -9.34 -77.70
CA ILE A 546 24.27 -9.35 -79.15
C ILE A 546 25.40 -8.72 -79.97
N HIS A 547 26.16 -7.77 -79.39
CA HIS A 547 27.28 -7.12 -80.05
C HIS A 547 28.47 -8.07 -80.28
N GLU A 548 28.68 -9.04 -79.37
CA GLU A 548 29.69 -10.08 -79.57
C GLU A 548 29.31 -10.99 -80.74
N ILE A 549 28.05 -11.44 -80.78
CA ILE A 549 27.53 -12.26 -81.88
C ILE A 549 27.63 -11.49 -83.20
N ARG A 550 27.23 -10.21 -83.21
CA ARG A 550 27.37 -9.34 -84.39
C ARG A 550 28.80 -9.30 -84.89
N THR A 551 29.77 -9.15 -83.99
CA THR A 551 31.19 -9.13 -84.34
C THR A 551 31.62 -10.45 -85.00
N ARG A 552 31.15 -11.60 -84.50
CA ARG A 552 31.46 -12.90 -85.13
C ARG A 552 30.82 -13.03 -86.52
N PHE A 553 29.61 -12.51 -86.74
CA PHE A 553 29.00 -12.45 -88.08
C PHE A 553 29.76 -11.53 -89.04
N GLU A 554 30.25 -10.38 -88.56
CA GLU A 554 31.13 -9.50 -89.36
C GLU A 554 32.45 -10.19 -89.74
N VAL A 555 33.00 -11.03 -88.84
CA VAL A 555 34.17 -11.88 -89.15
C VAL A 555 33.82 -12.90 -90.23
N LEU A 556 32.68 -13.60 -90.13
CA LEU A 556 32.27 -14.57 -91.17
C LEU A 556 32.06 -13.91 -92.54
N LYS A 557 31.53 -12.68 -92.58
CA LYS A 557 31.38 -11.91 -93.83
C LYS A 557 32.75 -11.59 -94.43
N ARG A 558 33.71 -11.18 -93.60
CA ARG A 558 35.11 -10.96 -94.01
C ARG A 558 35.79 -12.23 -94.47
N ASP A 559 35.57 -13.36 -93.79
CA ASP A 559 36.14 -14.66 -94.18
C ASP A 559 35.59 -15.12 -95.53
N ALA A 560 34.29 -14.91 -95.79
CA ALA A 560 33.67 -15.18 -97.09
C ALA A 560 34.28 -14.30 -98.21
N GLU A 561 34.52 -13.02 -97.94
CA GLU A 561 35.19 -12.12 -98.88
C GLU A 561 36.65 -12.53 -99.13
N ILE A 562 37.40 -12.86 -98.08
CA ILE A 562 38.78 -13.33 -98.18
C ILE A 562 38.85 -14.63 -98.99
N LEU A 563 37.93 -15.57 -98.75
CA LEU A 563 37.85 -16.82 -99.49
C LEU A 563 37.58 -16.55 -100.98
N TYR A 564 36.58 -15.73 -101.28
CA TYR A 564 36.25 -15.31 -102.64
C TYR A 564 37.47 -14.70 -103.37
N LEU A 565 38.14 -13.72 -102.76
CA LEU A 565 39.30 -13.06 -103.33
C LEU A 565 40.49 -14.01 -103.50
N LYS A 566 40.77 -14.89 -102.52
CA LYS A 566 41.82 -15.91 -102.62
C LYS A 566 41.55 -16.88 -103.77
N THR A 567 40.30 -17.34 -103.93
CA THR A 567 39.93 -18.23 -105.03
C THR A 567 40.14 -17.56 -106.39
N ILE A 568 39.81 -16.28 -106.54
CA ILE A 568 40.10 -15.50 -107.76
C ILE A 568 41.60 -15.42 -108.02
N ILE A 569 42.40 -15.13 -106.99
CA ILE A 569 43.86 -15.01 -107.12
C ILE A 569 44.48 -16.35 -107.53
N GLU A 570 44.05 -17.46 -106.94
CA GLU A 570 44.56 -18.81 -107.22
C GLU A 570 44.17 -19.29 -108.62
N HIS A 571 42.93 -19.10 -109.04
CA HIS A 571 42.41 -19.58 -110.33
C HIS A 571 42.65 -18.58 -111.47
N LYS A 572 43.07 -17.34 -111.15
CA LYS A 572 43.29 -16.21 -112.08
C LYS A 572 42.08 -15.84 -112.95
N GLU A 573 40.88 -16.23 -112.53
CA GLU A 573 39.63 -15.96 -113.24
C GLU A 573 38.52 -15.73 -112.21
N ASN A 574 37.64 -14.74 -112.47
CA ASN A 574 36.45 -14.48 -111.69
C ASN A 574 35.23 -14.96 -112.48
N THR A 575 34.67 -16.12 -112.09
CA THR A 575 33.48 -16.65 -112.75
C THR A 575 32.21 -16.03 -112.16
N PRO A 576 31.15 -15.79 -112.97
CA PRO A 576 29.88 -15.27 -112.46
C PRO A 576 29.23 -16.14 -111.38
N GLU A 577 29.53 -17.45 -111.38
CA GLU A 577 29.09 -18.39 -110.35
C GLU A 577 29.78 -18.13 -109.01
N LEU A 578 31.10 -17.86 -109.02
CA LEU A 578 31.86 -17.54 -107.81
C LEU A 578 31.36 -16.24 -107.16
N GLU A 579 31.11 -15.20 -107.97
CA GLU A 579 30.56 -13.94 -107.51
C GLU A 579 29.15 -14.10 -106.94
N ARG A 580 28.29 -14.91 -107.59
CA ARG A 580 26.95 -15.20 -107.09
C ARG A 580 27.00 -15.95 -105.75
N ASN A 581 27.83 -16.98 -105.63
CA ASN A 581 27.99 -17.74 -104.39
C ASN A 581 28.44 -16.86 -103.23
N TYR A 582 29.34 -15.89 -103.48
CA TYR A 582 29.75 -14.90 -102.47
C TYR A 582 28.56 -14.03 -102.02
N HIS A 583 27.83 -13.43 -102.96
CA HIS A 583 26.68 -12.58 -102.64
C HIS A 583 25.57 -13.36 -101.91
N ASP A 584 25.30 -14.61 -102.34
CA ASP A 584 24.33 -15.49 -101.68
C ASP A 584 24.76 -15.81 -100.24
N THR A 585 26.06 -16.03 -100.01
CA THR A 585 26.61 -16.27 -98.66
C THR A 585 26.46 -15.04 -97.76
N ILE A 586 26.75 -13.84 -98.28
CA ILE A 586 26.59 -12.58 -97.54
C ILE A 586 25.11 -12.35 -97.19
N ALA A 587 24.21 -12.51 -98.17
CA ALA A 587 22.77 -12.36 -97.95
C ALA A 587 22.24 -13.39 -96.93
N GLN A 588 22.74 -14.63 -96.96
CA GLN A 588 22.39 -15.65 -95.98
C GLN A 588 22.85 -15.24 -94.57
N LEU A 589 24.09 -14.77 -94.42
CA LEU A 589 24.62 -14.29 -93.13
C LEU A 589 23.81 -13.12 -92.56
N ASP A 590 23.43 -12.16 -93.40
CA ASP A 590 22.61 -11.02 -92.98
C ASP A 590 21.22 -11.46 -92.52
N ASN A 591 20.59 -12.39 -93.24
CA ASN A 591 19.27 -12.95 -92.87
C ASN A 591 19.33 -13.76 -91.56
N GLU A 592 20.40 -14.52 -91.35
CA GLU A 592 20.59 -15.29 -90.12
C GLU A 592 20.83 -14.39 -88.90
N PHE A 593 21.65 -13.35 -89.05
CA PHE A 593 21.84 -12.37 -87.98
C PHE A 593 20.57 -11.59 -87.67
N SER A 594 19.80 -11.18 -88.68
CA SER A 594 18.50 -10.50 -88.48
C SER A 594 17.56 -11.36 -87.62
N PHE A 595 17.48 -12.66 -87.91
CA PHE A 595 16.69 -13.59 -87.11
C PHE A 595 17.17 -13.68 -85.65
N ILE A 596 18.49 -13.72 -85.41
CA ILE A 596 19.04 -13.71 -84.05
C ILE A 596 18.72 -12.39 -83.33
N ALA A 597 18.83 -11.26 -84.02
CA ALA A 597 18.53 -9.94 -83.46
C ALA A 597 17.05 -9.81 -83.06
N GLU A 598 16.13 -10.30 -83.89
CA GLU A 598 14.70 -10.37 -83.58
C GLU A 598 14.43 -11.31 -82.40
N SER A 599 15.08 -12.48 -82.38
CA SER A 599 14.97 -13.47 -81.29
C SER A 599 15.37 -12.88 -79.94
N ASN A 600 16.34 -11.96 -79.92
CA ASN A 600 16.84 -11.31 -78.71
C ASN A 600 15.80 -10.41 -78.03
N LEU A 601 14.85 -9.83 -78.76
CA LEU A 601 13.89 -8.86 -78.21
C LEU A 601 12.91 -9.48 -77.20
N GLY A 602 12.57 -10.77 -77.35
CA GLY A 602 11.71 -11.49 -76.38
C GLY A 602 10.24 -11.05 -76.32
N ASN A 603 9.76 -10.30 -77.33
CA ASN A 603 8.39 -9.78 -77.38
C ASN A 603 7.35 -10.84 -77.76
N GLU A 604 7.75 -11.86 -78.52
CA GLU A 604 6.86 -12.89 -79.04
C GLU A 604 7.17 -14.27 -78.46
N PHE A 605 6.19 -15.18 -78.55
CA PHE A 605 6.39 -16.56 -78.15
C PHE A 605 7.40 -17.24 -79.09
N PHE A 606 8.45 -17.84 -78.51
CA PHE A 606 9.49 -18.50 -79.30
C PHE A 606 9.05 -19.93 -79.66
N SER A 607 8.62 -20.13 -80.91
CA SER A 607 8.08 -21.40 -81.41
C SER A 607 9.14 -22.50 -81.54
N GLU A 608 8.71 -23.76 -81.62
CA GLU A 608 9.60 -24.90 -81.89
C GLU A 608 10.31 -24.76 -83.25
N GLU A 609 9.66 -24.17 -84.24
CA GLU A 609 10.27 -23.86 -85.55
C GLU A 609 11.43 -22.86 -85.40
N ASN A 610 11.21 -21.79 -84.61
CA ASN A 610 12.26 -20.82 -84.32
C ASN A 610 13.40 -21.45 -83.53
N GLN A 611 13.12 -22.37 -82.60
CA GLN A 611 14.16 -23.12 -81.88
C GLN A 611 14.99 -23.98 -82.84
N HIS A 612 14.35 -24.69 -83.77
CA HIS A 612 15.06 -25.49 -84.76
C HIS A 612 15.92 -24.62 -85.69
N ARG A 613 15.38 -23.49 -86.16
CA ARG A 613 16.13 -22.52 -86.98
C ARG A 613 17.34 -21.95 -86.24
N LEU A 614 17.17 -21.57 -84.97
CA LEU A 614 18.26 -21.08 -84.11
C LEU A 614 19.35 -22.14 -83.94
N GLN A 615 18.97 -23.39 -83.68
CA GLN A 615 19.89 -24.52 -83.57
C GLN A 615 20.68 -24.75 -84.87
N GLN A 616 20.04 -24.65 -86.03
CA GLN A 616 20.73 -24.74 -87.32
C GLN A 616 21.77 -23.63 -87.52
N ILE A 617 21.42 -22.39 -87.19
CA ILE A 617 22.35 -21.26 -87.29
C ILE A 617 23.51 -21.44 -86.32
N ALA A 618 23.24 -21.93 -85.10
CA ALA A 618 24.26 -22.18 -84.08
C ALA A 618 25.34 -23.17 -84.54
N GLN A 619 25.04 -24.10 -85.46
CA GLN A 619 26.02 -25.07 -85.99
C GLN A 619 27.05 -24.45 -86.95
N ARG A 620 26.93 -23.17 -87.33
CA ARG A 620 27.96 -22.52 -88.13
C ARG A 620 29.26 -22.41 -87.35
N ASN A 621 30.37 -22.67 -88.02
CA ASN A 621 31.70 -22.58 -87.43
C ASN A 621 32.37 -21.25 -87.77
N PHE A 622 33.14 -20.72 -86.83
CA PHE A 622 34.14 -19.67 -87.05
C PHE A 622 35.47 -20.08 -86.40
N VAL A 623 36.58 -19.47 -86.81
CA VAL A 623 37.91 -19.82 -86.28
C VAL A 623 38.38 -18.74 -85.31
N ARG A 624 38.61 -19.14 -84.06
CA ARG A 624 39.28 -18.29 -83.06
C ARG A 624 40.79 -18.52 -83.13
N THR A 625 41.53 -17.42 -83.28
CA THR A 625 43.00 -17.43 -83.35
C THR A 625 43.69 -16.84 -82.11
N LEU A 626 42.93 -16.18 -81.22
CA LEU A 626 43.43 -15.56 -80.00
C LEU A 626 43.17 -16.44 -78.78
N ASP A 627 44.14 -16.58 -77.89
CA ASP A 627 44.03 -17.39 -76.66
C ASP A 627 42.96 -16.81 -75.71
N LYS A 628 41.97 -17.63 -75.36
CA LYS A 628 40.87 -17.28 -74.45
C LYS A 628 41.33 -16.99 -73.03
N GLN A 629 42.49 -17.49 -72.61
CA GLN A 629 42.99 -17.32 -71.24
C GLN A 629 43.56 -15.93 -70.98
N LEU A 630 44.02 -15.25 -72.03
CA LEU A 630 44.65 -13.93 -71.89
C LEU A 630 43.59 -12.88 -71.51
N GLY A 631 43.79 -12.22 -70.37
CA GLY A 631 42.89 -11.17 -69.86
C GLY A 631 41.77 -11.66 -68.95
N LEU A 632 41.66 -12.98 -68.70
CA LEU A 632 40.71 -13.55 -67.74
C LEU A 632 41.24 -13.54 -66.30
N SER A 633 40.33 -13.46 -65.33
CA SER A 633 40.64 -13.71 -63.92
C SER A 633 40.92 -15.19 -63.65
N TRP A 634 41.55 -15.49 -62.51
CA TRP A 634 41.86 -16.87 -62.10
C TRP A 634 40.61 -17.75 -61.99
N GLU A 635 39.47 -17.20 -61.53
CA GLU A 635 38.20 -17.92 -61.43
C GLU A 635 37.62 -18.24 -62.81
N GLU A 636 37.66 -17.29 -63.75
CA GLU A 636 37.20 -17.49 -65.12
C GLU A 636 38.06 -18.53 -65.85
N THR A 637 39.38 -18.46 -65.67
CA THR A 637 40.31 -19.44 -66.26
C THR A 637 40.04 -20.87 -65.76
N GLN A 638 39.70 -21.03 -64.47
CA GLN A 638 39.37 -22.35 -63.90
C GLN A 638 38.06 -22.94 -64.45
N ARG A 639 37.13 -22.10 -64.91
CA ARG A 639 35.86 -22.56 -65.50
C ARG A 639 35.99 -23.03 -66.95
N LEU A 640 37.04 -22.63 -67.66
CA LEU A 640 37.28 -23.08 -69.04
C LEU A 640 37.58 -24.59 -69.06
N SER A 641 36.92 -25.29 -69.98
CA SER A 641 37.29 -26.68 -70.29
C SER A 641 38.67 -26.74 -70.96
N ASP A 642 39.29 -27.92 -70.99
CA ASP A 642 40.60 -28.07 -71.65
C ASP A 642 40.51 -27.81 -73.17
N ASP A 643 39.38 -28.13 -73.80
CA ASP A 643 39.13 -27.83 -75.22
C ASP A 643 39.01 -26.32 -75.48
N GLU A 644 38.43 -25.56 -74.54
CA GLU A 644 38.29 -24.10 -74.66
C GLU A 644 39.64 -23.36 -74.56
N LYS A 645 40.67 -23.99 -73.97
CA LYS A 645 42.02 -23.40 -73.81
C LYS A 645 42.86 -23.52 -75.08
N VAL A 646 42.51 -24.43 -76.00
CA VAL A 646 43.30 -24.67 -77.22
C VAL A 646 43.14 -23.51 -78.21
N THR A 647 44.23 -23.12 -78.87
CA THR A 647 44.24 -22.06 -79.88
C THR A 647 45.26 -22.38 -80.98
N PRO A 648 44.94 -22.22 -82.30
CA PRO A 648 43.65 -21.84 -82.85
C PRO A 648 42.60 -22.94 -82.66
N SER A 649 41.32 -22.55 -82.57
CA SER A 649 40.20 -23.47 -82.38
C SER A 649 39.04 -23.13 -83.30
N VAL A 650 38.36 -24.16 -83.80
CA VAL A 650 37.12 -24.05 -84.56
C VAL A 650 35.96 -24.07 -83.58
N GLU A 651 35.18 -23.00 -83.54
CA GLU A 651 34.12 -22.80 -82.56
C GLU A 651 32.79 -22.50 -83.26
N LEU A 652 31.68 -22.82 -82.59
CA LEU A 652 30.34 -22.49 -83.06
C LEU A 652 30.09 -20.98 -83.04
N ILE A 653 29.24 -20.47 -83.94
CA ILE A 653 28.96 -19.02 -84.01
C ILE A 653 28.21 -18.53 -82.77
N LEU A 654 27.31 -19.37 -82.24
CA LEU A 654 26.66 -19.20 -80.96
C LEU A 654 27.24 -20.19 -79.95
N GLN A 655 27.52 -19.71 -78.74
CA GLN A 655 28.26 -20.45 -77.71
C GLN A 655 27.36 -20.78 -76.51
N ASP A 656 27.33 -22.06 -76.13
CA ASP A 656 26.67 -22.61 -74.93
C ASP A 656 27.70 -23.45 -74.12
N ASN A 657 28.81 -22.81 -73.77
CA ASN A 657 29.93 -23.51 -73.14
C ASN A 657 29.74 -23.67 -71.64
N ARG A 658 30.43 -24.65 -71.04
CA ARG A 658 30.44 -24.85 -69.59
C ARG A 658 30.95 -23.62 -68.82
N SER A 659 31.89 -22.87 -69.40
CA SER A 659 32.42 -21.64 -68.81
C SER A 659 31.37 -20.54 -68.58
N GLN A 660 30.23 -20.61 -69.28
CA GLN A 660 29.09 -19.69 -69.18
C GLN A 660 28.05 -20.12 -68.13
N GLN A 661 28.21 -21.31 -67.53
CA GLN A 661 27.35 -21.80 -66.46
C GLN A 661 27.99 -21.43 -65.11
N ILE A 662 27.34 -20.52 -64.38
CA ILE A 662 27.86 -20.02 -63.10
C ILE A 662 27.25 -20.83 -61.95
N PRO A 663 28.05 -21.57 -61.17
CA PRO A 663 27.54 -22.35 -60.05
C PRO A 663 27.09 -21.44 -58.90
N TRP A 664 26.30 -22.01 -57.98
CA TRP A 664 26.03 -21.37 -56.69
C TRP A 664 27.28 -21.33 -55.81
N ASP A 665 27.32 -20.36 -54.89
CA ASP A 665 28.37 -20.27 -53.89
C ASP A 665 28.37 -21.53 -52.99
N ILE A 666 29.56 -22.03 -52.61
CA ILE A 666 29.82 -23.37 -52.03
C ILE A 666 28.99 -23.70 -50.76
N ASN A 667 28.34 -22.69 -50.15
CA ASN A 667 27.59 -22.80 -48.90
C ASN A 667 26.12 -22.37 -48.98
N LYS A 668 25.49 -22.27 -50.17
CA LYS A 668 24.06 -21.93 -50.22
C LYS A 668 23.22 -23.11 -49.70
N ALA A 669 22.87 -23.05 -48.41
CA ALA A 669 21.91 -23.97 -47.82
C ALA A 669 20.52 -23.70 -48.40
N THR A 670 19.88 -24.74 -48.93
CA THR A 670 18.51 -24.64 -49.43
C THR A 670 17.55 -24.72 -48.25
N ASP A 671 16.75 -23.69 -48.05
CA ASP A 671 15.71 -23.69 -47.02
C ASP A 671 14.53 -24.55 -47.52
N THR A 672 14.26 -25.65 -46.81
CA THR A 672 13.22 -26.62 -47.15
C THR A 672 11.82 -26.14 -46.81
N ARG A 673 11.67 -24.98 -46.15
CA ARG A 673 10.37 -24.37 -45.86
C ARG A 673 9.69 -23.83 -47.11
N PHE A 674 10.44 -23.48 -48.14
CA PHE A 674 9.91 -22.89 -49.37
C PHE A 674 9.71 -23.93 -50.46
N ALA A 675 8.59 -23.85 -51.20
CA ALA A 675 8.36 -24.65 -52.40
C ALA A 675 9.20 -24.17 -53.58
N LEU A 676 9.56 -22.88 -53.61
CA LEU A 676 10.45 -22.30 -54.62
C LEU A 676 11.90 -22.75 -54.36
N GLN A 677 12.44 -23.57 -55.27
CA GLN A 677 13.76 -24.21 -55.12
C GLN A 677 14.75 -23.73 -56.21
N PRO A 678 16.04 -23.56 -55.87
CA PRO A 678 17.05 -23.12 -56.82
C PRO A 678 17.31 -24.17 -57.91
N PHE A 679 17.64 -23.70 -59.11
CA PHE A 679 18.11 -24.53 -60.22
C PHE A 679 19.57 -24.98 -60.02
N GLU A 680 20.08 -25.86 -60.88
CA GLU A 680 21.44 -26.40 -60.81
C GLU A 680 22.51 -25.30 -60.80
N PHE A 681 22.33 -24.25 -61.61
CA PHE A 681 23.24 -23.11 -61.72
C PHE A 681 22.58 -21.84 -61.19
N LYS A 682 23.42 -20.91 -60.72
CA LYS A 682 22.99 -19.55 -60.35
C LYS A 682 22.66 -18.74 -61.59
N PHE A 683 23.50 -18.84 -62.62
CA PHE A 683 23.26 -18.24 -63.93
C PHE A 683 23.66 -19.21 -65.04
N ASN A 684 22.93 -19.15 -66.15
CA ASN A 684 23.32 -19.80 -67.39
C ASN A 684 23.37 -18.76 -68.51
N PHE A 685 24.58 -18.42 -68.93
CA PHE A 685 24.85 -17.40 -69.95
C PHE A 685 25.04 -17.99 -71.36
N GLY A 686 24.63 -19.24 -71.62
CA GLY A 686 24.63 -19.80 -72.96
C GLY A 686 23.79 -18.96 -73.93
N GLU A 687 24.35 -18.58 -75.07
CA GLU A 687 23.69 -17.71 -76.06
C GLU A 687 22.47 -18.37 -76.69
N VAL A 688 22.57 -19.65 -77.06
CA VAL A 688 21.44 -20.40 -77.63
C VAL A 688 20.41 -20.65 -76.55
N TYR A 689 20.82 -21.04 -75.33
CA TYR A 689 19.91 -21.20 -74.19
C TYR A 689 19.10 -19.93 -73.90
N ASN A 690 19.76 -18.78 -73.80
CA ASN A 690 19.11 -17.49 -73.54
C ASN A 690 18.16 -17.11 -74.68
N LEU A 691 18.61 -17.19 -75.94
CA LEU A 691 17.78 -16.86 -77.11
C LEU A 691 16.57 -17.80 -77.26
N SER A 692 16.69 -19.04 -76.79
CA SER A 692 15.63 -20.06 -76.84
C SER A 692 14.53 -19.89 -75.78
N ALA A 693 14.67 -18.92 -74.86
CA ALA A 693 13.64 -18.64 -73.85
C ALA A 693 12.28 -18.43 -74.52
N GLN A 694 11.29 -19.27 -74.16
CA GLN A 694 10.00 -19.32 -74.87
C GLN A 694 9.11 -18.11 -74.63
N ARG A 695 9.19 -17.50 -73.44
CA ARG A 695 8.35 -16.36 -73.04
C ARG A 695 9.17 -15.31 -72.31
N GLY A 696 9.16 -14.09 -72.86
CA GLY A 696 9.90 -12.97 -72.30
C GLY A 696 11.42 -13.09 -72.49
N THR A 697 12.15 -12.39 -71.63
CA THR A 697 13.61 -12.20 -71.73
C THR A 697 14.42 -13.02 -70.73
N LEU A 698 13.76 -13.63 -69.75
CA LEU A 698 14.38 -14.27 -68.60
C LEU A 698 14.46 -15.78 -68.78
N THR A 699 15.62 -16.35 -68.46
CA THR A 699 15.82 -17.80 -68.29
C THR A 699 15.14 -18.31 -67.02
N ASN A 700 15.13 -19.64 -66.82
CA ASN A 700 14.54 -20.24 -65.62
C ASN A 700 15.32 -19.84 -64.35
N GLU A 701 16.65 -19.81 -64.44
CA GLU A 701 17.56 -19.40 -63.37
C GLU A 701 17.35 -17.93 -62.99
N GLU A 702 17.25 -17.05 -63.99
CA GLU A 702 16.99 -15.62 -63.77
C GLU A 702 15.60 -15.37 -63.21
N ARG A 703 14.59 -16.10 -63.68
CA ARG A 703 13.22 -16.04 -63.14
C ARG A 703 13.19 -16.52 -61.69
N PHE A 704 13.93 -17.57 -61.36
CA PHE A 704 14.11 -17.99 -59.97
C PHE A 704 14.73 -16.87 -59.14
N LEU A 705 15.82 -16.24 -59.59
CA LEU A 705 16.49 -15.15 -58.87
C LEU A 705 15.59 -13.92 -58.66
N ILE A 706 14.70 -13.63 -59.61
CA ILE A 706 13.66 -12.62 -59.42
C ILE A 706 12.73 -13.08 -58.32
N ASN A 707 12.12 -14.27 -58.42
CA ASN A 707 11.16 -14.75 -57.42
C ASN A 707 11.78 -14.96 -56.02
N ASP A 708 13.08 -15.27 -55.95
CA ASP A 708 13.85 -15.46 -54.70
C ASP A 708 13.82 -14.20 -53.82
N HIS A 709 13.56 -13.00 -54.38
CA HIS A 709 13.42 -11.78 -53.58
C HIS A 709 12.39 -11.92 -52.45
N ILE A 710 11.36 -12.75 -52.61
CA ILE A 710 10.38 -13.00 -51.55
C ILE A 710 10.94 -13.87 -50.43
N ILE A 711 11.72 -14.89 -50.77
CA ILE A 711 12.48 -15.68 -49.79
C ILE A 711 13.44 -14.77 -49.03
N GLN A 712 14.12 -13.87 -49.74
CA GLN A 712 15.04 -12.90 -49.13
C GLN A 712 14.30 -11.90 -48.25
N THR A 713 13.13 -11.38 -48.68
CA THR A 713 12.25 -10.55 -47.84
C THR A 713 11.91 -11.27 -46.53
N ILE A 714 11.41 -12.50 -46.60
CA ILE A 714 11.04 -13.28 -45.41
C ILE A 714 12.26 -13.50 -44.51
N THR A 715 13.38 -13.95 -45.07
CA THR A 715 14.61 -14.24 -44.32
C THR A 715 15.15 -12.99 -43.62
N MET A 716 15.16 -11.84 -44.32
CA MET A 716 15.61 -10.56 -43.76
C MET A 716 14.68 -10.07 -42.65
N LEU A 717 13.36 -10.21 -42.83
CA LEU A 717 12.39 -9.75 -41.83
C LEU A 717 12.32 -10.69 -40.62
N GLU A 718 12.42 -12.00 -40.80
CA GLU A 718 12.47 -12.99 -39.69
C GLU A 718 13.69 -12.78 -38.78
N ALA A 719 14.77 -12.17 -39.28
CA ALA A 719 15.95 -11.84 -38.48
C ALA A 719 15.73 -10.66 -37.51
N LEU A 720 14.65 -9.90 -37.66
CA LEU A 720 14.36 -8.73 -36.83
C LEU A 720 13.64 -9.14 -35.52
N PRO A 721 14.02 -8.56 -34.35
CA PRO A 721 13.44 -8.92 -33.06
C PRO A 721 12.09 -8.21 -32.84
N TYR A 722 11.05 -8.65 -33.55
CA TYR A 722 9.73 -8.04 -33.46
C TYR A 722 9.08 -8.23 -32.08
N PRO A 723 8.37 -7.20 -31.57
CA PRO A 723 7.42 -7.40 -30.48
C PRO A 723 6.23 -8.25 -30.95
N GLU A 724 5.50 -8.85 -30.00
CA GLU A 724 4.42 -9.80 -30.28
C GLU A 724 3.34 -9.31 -31.26
N HIS A 725 3.05 -8.00 -31.27
CA HIS A 725 2.04 -7.40 -32.14
C HIS A 725 2.52 -7.09 -33.57
N LEU A 726 3.81 -7.27 -33.86
CA LEU A 726 4.42 -7.06 -35.19
C LEU A 726 4.99 -8.36 -35.78
N LYS A 727 4.73 -9.51 -35.13
CA LYS A 727 5.36 -10.79 -35.48
C LYS A 727 4.94 -11.31 -36.86
N ASN A 728 3.81 -10.87 -37.40
CA ASN A 728 3.30 -11.32 -38.69
C ASN A 728 3.81 -10.45 -39.85
N ILE A 729 4.66 -9.44 -39.61
CA ILE A 729 5.26 -8.65 -40.69
C ILE A 729 5.90 -9.54 -41.78
N PRO A 730 6.72 -10.57 -41.46
CA PRO A 730 7.35 -11.41 -42.48
C PRO A 730 6.33 -12.18 -43.34
N ILE A 731 5.25 -12.72 -42.76
CA ILE A 731 4.24 -13.48 -43.52
C ILE A 731 3.34 -12.56 -44.35
N ILE A 732 3.02 -11.35 -43.85
CA ILE A 732 2.23 -10.37 -44.59
C ILE A 732 3.06 -9.83 -45.78
N ALA A 733 4.29 -9.43 -45.51
CA ALA A 733 5.23 -8.92 -46.51
C ALA A 733 5.66 -10.01 -47.49
N GLY A 734 5.87 -11.25 -47.06
CA GLY A 734 6.28 -12.37 -47.91
C GLY A 734 5.15 -13.07 -48.65
N GLY A 735 3.90 -12.87 -48.24
CA GLY A 735 2.74 -13.56 -48.81
C GLY A 735 2.14 -12.91 -50.06
N HIS A 736 2.58 -11.73 -50.48
CA HIS A 736 1.93 -10.98 -51.57
C HIS A 736 2.12 -11.56 -52.98
N HIS A 737 3.01 -12.55 -53.16
CA HIS A 737 3.13 -13.34 -54.40
C HIS A 737 2.43 -14.70 -54.36
N GLU A 738 1.77 -15.00 -53.24
CA GLU A 738 0.95 -16.20 -53.14
C GLU A 738 -0.36 -16.03 -53.90
N GLN A 739 -0.83 -17.13 -54.51
CA GLN A 739 -2.02 -17.11 -55.38
C GLN A 739 -3.15 -17.90 -54.74
N MET A 740 -4.39 -17.52 -55.04
CA MET A 740 -5.57 -18.23 -54.49
C MET A 740 -5.67 -19.67 -54.99
N SER A 741 -5.06 -19.95 -56.15
CA SER A 741 -4.93 -21.29 -56.73
C SER A 741 -3.96 -22.22 -55.98
N GLY A 742 -3.16 -21.71 -55.05
CA GLY A 742 -2.07 -22.46 -54.38
C GLY A 742 -0.81 -22.64 -55.23
N LYS A 743 -0.77 -22.07 -56.44
CA LYS A 743 0.41 -22.13 -57.34
C LYS A 743 1.34 -20.92 -57.21
N GLY A 744 1.12 -20.09 -56.18
CA GLY A 744 1.97 -18.95 -55.87
C GLY A 744 3.30 -19.36 -55.25
N TYR A 745 4.07 -18.36 -54.82
CA TYR A 745 5.37 -18.56 -54.18
C TYR A 745 5.54 -17.57 -53.01
N PRO A 746 6.38 -17.88 -52.01
CA PRO A 746 7.41 -18.92 -51.98
C PRO A 746 6.99 -20.25 -51.32
N TYR A 747 5.86 -20.30 -50.63
CA TYR A 747 5.38 -21.48 -49.92
C TYR A 747 4.43 -22.34 -50.76
N SER A 748 3.74 -21.75 -51.74
CA SER A 748 2.72 -22.43 -52.56
C SER A 748 1.57 -23.00 -51.70
N VAL A 749 1.06 -22.16 -50.79
CA VAL A 749 0.01 -22.51 -49.82
C VAL A 749 -1.38 -22.15 -50.34
N PRO A 750 -2.45 -22.85 -49.91
CA PRO A 750 -3.82 -22.51 -50.29
C PRO A 750 -4.26 -21.16 -49.71
N ALA A 751 -5.25 -20.53 -50.35
CA ALA A 751 -5.80 -19.22 -49.96
C ALA A 751 -6.19 -19.11 -48.47
N SER A 752 -6.63 -20.21 -47.86
CA SER A 752 -7.05 -20.26 -46.45
C SER A 752 -5.92 -20.04 -45.44
N GLU A 753 -4.67 -20.26 -45.86
CA GLU A 753 -3.49 -20.08 -45.01
C GLU A 753 -2.86 -18.68 -45.16
N LEU A 754 -3.37 -17.87 -46.10
CA LEU A 754 -2.87 -16.53 -46.37
C LEU A 754 -3.61 -15.47 -45.55
N PRO A 755 -2.87 -14.60 -44.83
CA PRO A 755 -3.47 -13.42 -44.22
C PRO A 755 -4.25 -12.62 -45.26
N VAL A 756 -5.46 -12.19 -44.90
CA VAL A 756 -6.29 -11.28 -45.74
C VAL A 756 -5.46 -10.05 -46.15
N THR A 757 -4.65 -9.53 -45.24
CA THR A 757 -3.76 -8.39 -45.46
C THR A 757 -2.70 -8.65 -46.54
N ALA A 758 -2.15 -9.86 -46.63
CA ALA A 758 -1.24 -10.25 -47.70
C ALA A 758 -1.96 -10.31 -49.06
N ARG A 759 -3.20 -10.80 -49.07
CA ARG A 759 -4.05 -10.85 -50.28
C ARG A 759 -4.45 -9.46 -50.78
N MET A 760 -4.74 -8.54 -49.86
CA MET A 760 -4.96 -7.12 -50.18
C MET A 760 -3.71 -6.49 -50.79
N MET A 761 -2.54 -6.77 -50.20
CA MET A 761 -1.26 -6.27 -50.69
C MET A 761 -0.92 -6.79 -52.08
N ALA A 762 -1.21 -8.06 -52.39
CA ALA A 762 -1.03 -8.62 -53.73
C ALA A 762 -1.78 -7.83 -54.81
N ILE A 763 -3.05 -7.46 -54.54
CA ILE A 763 -3.86 -6.65 -55.46
C ILE A 763 -3.27 -5.24 -55.58
N ALA A 764 -2.88 -4.64 -54.46
CA ALA A 764 -2.29 -3.31 -54.43
C ALA A 764 -0.98 -3.26 -55.24
N ASP A 765 -0.08 -4.22 -55.04
CA ASP A 765 1.19 -4.34 -55.76
C ASP A 765 0.98 -4.49 -57.27
N ILE A 766 0.12 -5.42 -57.69
CA ILE A 766 -0.15 -5.64 -59.12
C ILE A 766 -0.78 -4.40 -59.77
N PHE A 767 -1.77 -3.78 -59.12
CA PHE A 767 -2.45 -2.61 -59.68
C PHE A 767 -1.51 -1.41 -59.79
N GLU A 768 -0.72 -1.14 -58.74
CA GLU A 768 0.31 -0.11 -58.76
C GLU A 768 1.27 -0.36 -59.92
N ALA A 769 1.78 -1.59 -60.05
CA ALA A 769 2.75 -1.97 -61.06
C ALA A 769 2.22 -1.83 -62.51
N LEU A 770 0.92 -2.05 -62.74
CA LEU A 770 0.29 -1.90 -64.06
C LEU A 770 0.05 -0.42 -64.43
N THR A 771 -0.21 0.42 -63.43
CA THR A 771 -0.61 1.82 -63.62
C THR A 771 0.54 2.82 -63.44
N ALA A 772 1.69 2.38 -62.93
CA ALA A 772 2.90 3.17 -62.73
C ALA A 772 3.40 3.82 -64.05
N ASN A 773 3.64 5.13 -64.01
CA ASN A 773 4.01 5.96 -65.17
C ASN A 773 5.50 6.29 -65.28
N ASP A 774 6.29 5.84 -64.31
CA ASP A 774 7.71 6.07 -64.09
C ASP A 774 8.59 4.94 -64.67
N ARG A 775 7.98 3.91 -65.27
CA ARG A 775 8.69 2.78 -65.89
C ARG A 775 9.20 3.14 -67.30
N PRO A 776 10.52 3.25 -67.55
CA PRO A 776 11.12 3.72 -68.81
C PRO A 776 10.80 2.87 -70.06
N TYR A 777 10.50 1.58 -69.87
CA TYR A 777 10.38 0.61 -70.98
C TYR A 777 8.94 0.19 -71.30
N LYS A 778 7.94 0.68 -70.54
CA LYS A 778 6.53 0.33 -70.77
C LYS A 778 5.66 1.57 -70.69
N THR A 779 4.80 1.74 -71.68
CA THR A 779 3.75 2.74 -71.61
C THR A 779 2.80 2.40 -70.46
N PRO A 780 2.51 3.35 -69.55
CA PRO A 780 1.56 3.11 -68.45
C PRO A 780 0.20 2.70 -69.00
N LYS A 781 -0.46 1.76 -68.34
CA LYS A 781 -1.80 1.33 -68.73
C LYS A 781 -2.86 2.29 -68.22
N THR A 782 -3.97 2.33 -68.95
CA THR A 782 -5.21 2.99 -68.53
C THR A 782 -5.88 2.21 -67.39
N LEU A 783 -6.88 2.81 -66.73
CA LEU A 783 -7.66 2.12 -65.70
C LEU A 783 -8.40 0.92 -66.30
N SER A 784 -9.07 1.10 -67.43
CA SER A 784 -9.85 0.03 -68.07
C SER A 784 -9.00 -1.19 -68.43
N GLU A 785 -7.77 -0.97 -68.92
CA GLU A 785 -6.82 -2.04 -69.22
C GLU A 785 -6.31 -2.75 -67.96
N SER A 786 -5.97 -1.97 -66.93
CA SER A 786 -5.42 -2.51 -65.68
C SER A 786 -6.45 -3.34 -64.93
N LEU A 787 -7.70 -2.85 -64.86
CA LEU A 787 -8.82 -3.56 -64.25
C LEU A 787 -9.24 -4.79 -65.06
N LYS A 788 -9.14 -4.75 -66.40
CA LYS A 788 -9.35 -5.94 -67.24
C LYS A 788 -8.35 -7.05 -66.91
N ILE A 789 -7.08 -6.71 -66.74
CA ILE A 789 -6.03 -7.66 -66.36
C ILE A 789 -6.33 -8.25 -64.98
N LEU A 790 -6.64 -7.40 -63.99
CA LEU A 790 -7.00 -7.87 -62.65
C LEU A 790 -8.24 -8.76 -62.65
N ALA A 791 -9.26 -8.45 -63.44
CA ALA A 791 -10.46 -9.29 -63.57
C ALA A 791 -10.14 -10.69 -64.12
N PHE A 792 -9.24 -10.80 -65.11
CA PHE A 792 -8.74 -12.10 -65.57
C PHE A 792 -7.89 -12.81 -64.51
N MET A 793 -7.11 -12.08 -63.73
CA MET A 793 -6.33 -12.64 -62.62
C MET A 793 -7.24 -13.18 -61.51
N ALA A 794 -8.33 -12.48 -61.18
CA ALA A 794 -9.34 -12.94 -60.21
C ALA A 794 -10.05 -14.20 -60.73
N LYS A 795 -10.47 -14.19 -62.00
CA LYS A 795 -11.06 -15.36 -62.68
C LYS A 795 -10.14 -16.59 -62.61
N ASN A 796 -8.84 -16.40 -62.88
CA ASN A 796 -7.86 -17.48 -62.87
C ASN A 796 -7.34 -17.83 -61.47
N GLN A 797 -7.95 -17.30 -60.40
CA GLN A 797 -7.54 -17.52 -59.01
C GLN A 797 -6.08 -17.11 -58.73
N HIS A 798 -5.55 -16.11 -59.44
CA HIS A 798 -4.26 -15.51 -59.12
C HIS A 798 -4.38 -14.55 -57.94
N ILE A 799 -5.47 -13.77 -57.88
CA ILE A 799 -5.77 -12.83 -56.80
C ILE A 799 -7.12 -13.16 -56.15
N ASP A 800 -7.35 -12.61 -54.97
CA ASP A 800 -8.61 -12.78 -54.24
C ASP A 800 -9.75 -12.03 -54.94
N LYS A 801 -10.78 -12.79 -55.33
CA LYS A 801 -11.93 -12.28 -56.05
C LYS A 801 -12.82 -11.37 -55.19
N GLU A 802 -12.96 -11.67 -53.90
CA GLU A 802 -13.81 -10.89 -52.99
C GLU A 802 -13.16 -9.54 -52.68
N ILE A 803 -11.83 -9.52 -52.51
CA ILE A 803 -11.08 -8.27 -52.33
C ILE A 803 -11.08 -7.47 -53.64
N PHE A 804 -10.97 -8.12 -54.81
CA PHE A 804 -11.08 -7.44 -56.10
C PHE A 804 -12.49 -6.84 -56.31
N GLN A 805 -13.55 -7.52 -55.88
CA GLN A 805 -14.90 -6.98 -55.91
C GLN A 805 -15.02 -5.74 -55.02
N LEU A 806 -14.54 -5.82 -53.77
CA LEU A 806 -14.49 -4.69 -52.85
C LEU A 806 -13.69 -3.50 -53.44
N PHE A 807 -12.54 -3.79 -54.07
CA PHE A 807 -11.71 -2.78 -54.72
C PHE A 807 -12.46 -1.95 -55.75
N LEU A 808 -13.41 -2.56 -56.46
CA LEU A 808 -14.25 -1.94 -57.47
C LEU A 808 -15.52 -1.29 -56.90
N GLU A 809 -16.25 -1.99 -56.03
CA GLU A 809 -17.55 -1.54 -55.50
C GLU A 809 -17.45 -0.32 -54.58
N ASP A 810 -16.35 -0.22 -53.82
CA ASP A 810 -16.09 0.91 -52.93
C ASP A 810 -15.23 2.01 -53.61
N ASP A 811 -15.07 1.97 -54.94
CA ASP A 811 -14.32 2.94 -55.74
C ASP A 811 -12.87 3.17 -55.28
N VAL A 812 -12.26 2.19 -54.60
CA VAL A 812 -10.89 2.30 -54.07
C VAL A 812 -9.88 2.52 -55.19
N TYR A 813 -10.07 1.85 -56.34
CA TYR A 813 -9.26 2.05 -57.55
C TYR A 813 -9.30 3.49 -58.04
N LEU A 814 -10.46 4.15 -57.94
CA LEU A 814 -10.70 5.51 -58.42
C LEU A 814 -10.16 6.55 -57.42
N GLU A 815 -10.32 6.32 -56.11
CA GLU A 815 -9.69 7.13 -55.06
C GLU A 815 -8.17 7.15 -55.24
N TYR A 816 -7.57 5.97 -55.46
CA TYR A 816 -6.14 5.86 -55.75
C TYR A 816 -5.77 6.58 -57.05
N ALA A 817 -6.56 6.39 -58.11
CA ALA A 817 -6.33 7.00 -59.42
C ALA A 817 -6.25 8.52 -59.33
N HIS A 818 -7.21 9.16 -58.66
CA HIS A 818 -7.24 10.61 -58.49
C HIS A 818 -6.06 11.15 -57.68
N LYS A 819 -5.46 10.34 -56.81
CA LYS A 819 -4.33 10.75 -55.97
C LYS A 819 -2.98 10.58 -56.67
N PHE A 820 -2.81 9.56 -57.51
CA PHE A 820 -1.48 9.16 -57.99
C PHE A 820 -1.34 9.03 -59.52
N LEU A 821 -2.44 8.88 -60.27
CA LEU A 821 -2.39 8.69 -61.73
C LEU A 821 -2.52 10.03 -62.46
N LYS A 822 -1.99 10.09 -63.68
CA LYS A 822 -2.19 11.26 -64.54
C LYS A 822 -3.60 11.26 -65.13
N PRO A 823 -4.20 12.44 -65.42
CA PRO A 823 -5.55 12.52 -65.99
C PRO A 823 -5.74 11.70 -67.28
N GLU A 824 -4.70 11.52 -68.09
CA GLU A 824 -4.77 10.77 -69.34
C GLU A 824 -4.89 9.25 -69.14
N GLN A 825 -4.60 8.75 -67.93
CA GLN A 825 -4.73 7.33 -67.59
C GLN A 825 -6.12 6.97 -67.05
N ILE A 826 -6.92 7.98 -66.68
CA ILE A 826 -8.24 7.82 -66.04
C ILE A 826 -9.30 7.84 -67.14
N ASP A 827 -9.55 6.69 -67.74
CA ASP A 827 -10.62 6.46 -68.71
C ASP A 827 -11.92 5.97 -68.06
N ASP A 828 -13.01 5.94 -68.82
CA ASP A 828 -14.33 5.52 -68.32
C ASP A 828 -14.36 4.00 -68.08
N VAL A 829 -14.81 3.58 -66.90
CA VAL A 829 -14.76 2.19 -66.43
C VAL A 829 -16.17 1.72 -66.09
N ASP A 830 -16.68 0.74 -66.84
CA ASP A 830 -17.89 0.01 -66.47
C ASP A 830 -17.56 -1.14 -65.50
N VAL A 831 -17.69 -0.88 -64.20
CA VAL A 831 -17.44 -1.83 -63.11
C VAL A 831 -18.20 -3.15 -63.30
N SER A 832 -19.44 -3.11 -63.81
CA SER A 832 -20.30 -4.29 -63.95
C SER A 832 -19.72 -5.32 -64.93
N THR A 833 -19.06 -4.85 -65.98
CA THR A 833 -18.38 -5.69 -66.96
C THR A 833 -17.23 -6.47 -66.32
N TYR A 834 -16.42 -5.83 -65.47
CA TYR A 834 -15.27 -6.47 -64.82
C TYR A 834 -15.67 -7.44 -63.70
N LEU A 835 -16.71 -7.10 -62.94
CA LEU A 835 -17.29 -8.02 -61.95
C LEU A 835 -17.85 -9.27 -62.63
N THR A 836 -18.55 -9.12 -63.76
CA THR A 836 -19.07 -10.27 -64.52
C THR A 836 -17.92 -11.14 -65.04
N LEU A 837 -16.86 -10.53 -65.57
CA LEU A 837 -15.69 -11.24 -66.05
C LEU A 837 -14.96 -12.02 -64.95
N ALA A 838 -14.79 -11.43 -63.77
CA ALA A 838 -14.18 -12.09 -62.61
C ALA A 838 -15.06 -13.23 -62.04
N ASN A 839 -16.38 -13.17 -62.28
CA ASN A 839 -17.35 -14.18 -61.87
C ASN A 839 -17.53 -15.33 -62.88
N SER A 840 -17.20 -15.11 -64.15
CA SER A 840 -17.25 -16.09 -65.23
C SER A 840 -16.08 -17.05 -65.21
#